data_AF-A0A0F3QAX0-F1
#
_entry.id   AF-A0A0F3QAX0-F1
#
_cell.length_a   1.000
_cell.length_b   1.000
_cell.length_c   1.000
_cell.angle_alpha   90.00
_cell.angle_beta   90.00
_cell.angle_gamma   90.00
#
_symmetry.space_group_name_H-M   'P 1'
#
loop_
_entity.id
_entity.type
_entity.pdbx_description
1 polymer ?
#
loop_
_entity_poly.entity_id
_entity_poly.type
_entity_poly.pdbx_seq_one_letter_code
_entity_poly.pdbx_strand_id
1 'polypeptide(L)'
;MIPGSGEFVYDTEIQYKTQESFFGGVVNHEAINTHNHYNIADSVYSLNQLQTTCPNIKWVAPVVSWFGDNLDINYCSIKPAIEFNDPLTTYSSTWQVGRYNRENAKIISKDEYESPNYGGSVNDASLVRYLKELKKRNLKIMFYPMFFMDLPGKPWRGHVSGSAEAVSNFFHKTDGYNNFILHYAHLVKDYADAFIIGSELIGITSIRDSANNFPAINELCNLARLVKEIVGNKVQVTYAADWSEYHHTSGGWYNLDPLFASSYIDFVGIDAYFPLTSSLSSRITKEDIIKGCHSGEGYDYYLDGSGNKQALSAAYAWKNVAYWWENHHYNPDGNKTAWQPKMKKIWFTEFGFPSIDKASNQPNVFFDPKCTDGGAPKYSSAGTDFLAQRIAIKGFIEYWQAQEYIEEMFLWTWDARPYPAWPHGNIWSDNHLWEKGHWVNGKLGTCSLAEIILELSNRCGIDIQSIDISTIDEIVDGFILNKVLSAVDVINSLRIFYFFDIITNECEKIKFLKRGSGKLDYINEKTLIKLSDNSYIKQTEIPEENIISKLNINFIDRFNNYDDCYAYINNETISNSPELNVKIPIILSLSEIENIGRLILKNASIESKVIKFLMPAIFHEFKPGDFLILHYKKSKYQIRIINMKLSALTSYITGVIDNFSSYYLPAANILSGFEKSSNVETKCVILDLPFNIVENNDQPYLAVYLQSNINEPLYVSIDGSNYAKIANLTKQTFIGSVANFTSDSIIINCKNFEELVINDWNLAAFGQEIIKFKKWEKLDTNTYQISEMIRGEFMTQEFISTHQTNENFILLEKNFNIIPVASKLKDVNIYFKVGNLSPVEINFQNKANL
;
A
#
# COMPACT_ATOMS: atom_id res chain seq x y z
N MET A 1 14.77 9.84 1.61
CA MET A 1 15.10 8.58 0.91
C MET A 1 15.28 7.53 1.98
N ILE A 2 14.44 6.51 1.94
CA ILE A 2 14.37 5.42 2.93
C ILE A 2 14.45 4.07 2.19
N PRO A 3 14.42 2.88 2.83
CA PRO A 3 14.07 2.58 4.23
C PRO A 3 15.14 2.96 5.27
N GLY A 4 16.39 3.19 4.86
CA GLY A 4 17.53 3.40 5.76
C GLY A 4 17.93 2.19 6.63
N SER A 5 17.21 1.09 6.45
CA SER A 5 17.45 -0.23 7.01
C SER A 5 17.30 -1.29 5.91
N GLY A 6 18.12 -2.32 5.96
CA GLY A 6 18.42 -3.24 4.86
C GLY A 6 19.92 -3.20 4.56
N GLU A 7 20.62 -4.29 4.87
CA GLU A 7 22.10 -4.33 4.90
C GLU A 7 22.77 -3.82 3.60
N PHE A 8 22.14 -4.09 2.45
CA PHE A 8 22.64 -3.70 1.12
C PHE A 8 21.62 -2.84 0.32
N VAL A 9 20.62 -2.25 0.98
CA VAL A 9 19.48 -1.59 0.30
C VAL A 9 19.88 -0.41 -0.58
N TYR A 10 20.94 0.33 -0.20
CA TYR A 10 21.47 1.44 -0.99
C TYR A 10 22.61 1.05 -1.93
N ASP A 11 23.03 -0.21 -1.93
CA ASP A 11 24.15 -0.60 -2.77
C ASP A 11 23.83 -0.36 -4.24
N THR A 12 24.78 0.21 -4.98
CA THR A 12 24.65 0.48 -6.42
C THR A 12 25.18 -0.67 -7.26
N GLU A 13 25.86 -1.62 -6.63
CA GLU A 13 26.28 -2.88 -7.22
C GLU A 13 25.32 -3.99 -6.79
N ILE A 14 25.12 -4.99 -7.66
CA ILE A 14 24.33 -6.16 -7.32
C ILE A 14 25.12 -6.99 -6.31
N GLN A 15 24.52 -7.19 -5.14
CA GLN A 15 25.04 -8.04 -4.09
C GLN A 15 24.36 -9.40 -4.14
N TYR A 16 25.10 -10.45 -3.78
CA TYR A 16 24.65 -11.82 -3.75
C TYR A 16 24.86 -12.41 -2.37
N LYS A 17 23.97 -13.31 -1.97
CA LYS A 17 24.19 -14.22 -0.86
C LYS A 17 24.22 -15.65 -1.38
N THR A 18 25.16 -16.42 -0.87
CA THR A 18 25.36 -17.82 -1.21
C THR A 18 25.23 -18.62 0.07
N GLN A 19 24.24 -19.50 0.13
CA GLN A 19 24.10 -20.44 1.22
C GLN A 19 24.78 -21.74 0.83
N GLU A 20 25.70 -22.20 1.68
CA GLU A 20 26.38 -23.49 1.55
C GLU A 20 25.71 -24.53 2.45
N SER A 21 25.89 -25.79 2.10
CA SER A 21 25.55 -26.91 2.98
C SER A 21 26.65 -27.10 4.00
N PHE A 22 26.37 -27.86 5.06
CA PHE A 22 27.39 -28.27 6.03
C PHE A 22 28.60 -28.98 5.40
N PHE A 23 28.45 -29.53 4.19
CA PHE A 23 29.49 -30.22 3.44
C PHE A 23 30.20 -29.33 2.39
N GLY A 24 29.91 -28.03 2.34
CA GLY A 24 30.55 -27.05 1.46
C GLY A 24 29.99 -26.96 0.04
N GLY A 25 28.90 -27.66 -0.28
CA GLY A 25 28.19 -27.49 -1.57
C GLY A 25 27.21 -26.32 -1.52
N VAL A 26 27.12 -25.51 -2.58
CA VAL A 26 26.16 -24.39 -2.68
C VAL A 26 24.72 -24.92 -2.74
N VAL A 27 23.89 -24.49 -1.80
CA VAL A 27 22.46 -24.80 -1.69
C VAL A 27 21.61 -23.75 -2.39
N ASN A 28 21.96 -22.48 -2.22
CA ASN A 28 21.26 -21.36 -2.83
C ASN A 28 22.25 -20.25 -3.21
N HIS A 29 22.02 -19.58 -4.33
CA HIS A 29 22.76 -18.39 -4.73
C HIS A 29 21.77 -17.39 -5.32
N GLU A 30 21.53 -16.30 -4.59
CA GLU A 30 20.51 -15.33 -4.97
C GLU A 30 21.00 -13.90 -4.80
N ALA A 31 20.48 -13.02 -5.66
CA ALA A 31 20.77 -11.62 -5.61
C ALA A 31 19.92 -10.92 -4.53
N ILE A 32 20.51 -9.97 -3.81
CA ILE A 32 19.93 -9.35 -2.60
C ILE A 32 19.18 -8.06 -2.94
N ASN A 33 19.65 -7.30 -3.93
CA ASN A 33 19.20 -5.93 -4.21
C ASN A 33 18.96 -5.71 -5.71
N THR A 34 18.42 -6.70 -6.41
CA THR A 34 17.97 -6.57 -7.80
C THR A 34 16.66 -7.31 -8.00
N HIS A 35 15.56 -6.57 -8.02
CA HIS A 35 14.21 -7.10 -8.17
C HIS A 35 13.45 -6.39 -9.28
N ASN A 36 14.18 -5.84 -10.25
CA ASN A 36 13.64 -5.08 -11.36
C ASN A 36 14.03 -5.72 -12.69
N HIS A 37 13.22 -5.47 -13.72
CA HIS A 37 13.39 -6.11 -15.03
C HIS A 37 14.67 -5.67 -15.78
N TYR A 38 15.35 -4.62 -15.31
CA TYR A 38 16.58 -4.11 -15.93
C TYR A 38 17.83 -4.83 -15.43
N ASN A 39 17.70 -5.71 -14.42
CA ASN A 39 18.82 -6.40 -13.78
C ASN A 39 19.93 -5.44 -13.35
N ILE A 40 19.55 -4.32 -12.74
CA ILE A 40 20.46 -3.37 -12.10
C ILE A 40 20.13 -3.29 -10.61
N ALA A 41 21.02 -2.71 -9.81
CA ALA A 41 20.75 -2.51 -8.40
C ALA A 41 19.47 -1.68 -8.17
N ASP A 42 18.65 -2.12 -7.22
CA ASP A 42 17.35 -1.56 -6.87
C ASP A 42 17.43 -0.06 -6.56
N SER A 43 18.45 0.33 -5.79
CA SER A 43 18.73 1.72 -5.43
C SER A 43 18.97 2.63 -6.64
N VAL A 44 19.66 2.12 -7.67
CA VAL A 44 19.97 2.84 -8.92
C VAL A 44 18.70 2.99 -9.75
N TYR A 45 17.90 1.92 -9.85
CA TYR A 45 16.63 1.99 -10.57
C TYR A 45 15.65 2.95 -9.88
N SER A 46 15.55 2.92 -8.55
CA SER A 46 14.74 3.87 -7.80
C SER A 46 15.21 5.32 -8.00
N LEU A 47 16.52 5.59 -8.06
CA LEU A 47 17.04 6.93 -8.38
C LEU A 47 16.68 7.37 -9.81
N ASN A 48 16.68 6.46 -10.79
CA ASN A 48 16.20 6.77 -12.14
C ASN A 48 14.72 7.18 -12.10
N GLN A 49 13.90 6.47 -11.32
CA GLN A 49 12.49 6.80 -11.13
C GLN A 49 12.31 8.15 -10.43
N LEU A 50 13.09 8.44 -9.39
CA LEU A 50 13.03 9.71 -8.68
C LEU A 50 13.29 10.89 -9.62
N GLN A 51 14.37 10.84 -10.42
CA GLN A 51 14.71 11.94 -11.32
C GLN A 51 13.75 12.04 -12.52
N THR A 52 13.12 10.94 -12.92
CA THR A 52 12.08 10.94 -13.96
C THR A 52 10.79 11.58 -13.44
N THR A 53 10.36 11.22 -12.24
CA THR A 53 9.12 11.74 -11.61
C THR A 53 9.28 13.17 -11.12
N CYS A 54 10.45 13.51 -10.58
CA CYS A 54 10.75 14.82 -9.99
C CYS A 54 11.96 15.46 -10.70
N PRO A 55 11.82 15.93 -11.96
CA PRO A 55 12.95 16.42 -12.76
C PRO A 55 13.66 17.65 -12.17
N ASN A 56 12.98 18.38 -11.28
CA ASN A 56 13.52 19.55 -10.59
C ASN A 56 14.13 19.24 -9.21
N ILE A 57 14.23 17.97 -8.83
CA ILE A 57 14.79 17.57 -7.53
C ILE A 57 16.25 17.98 -7.43
N LYS A 58 16.61 18.65 -6.32
CA LYS A 58 17.99 19.13 -6.06
C LYS A 58 18.64 18.42 -4.89
N TRP A 59 17.85 18.08 -3.87
CA TRP A 59 18.31 17.53 -2.62
C TRP A 59 17.73 16.13 -2.40
N VAL A 60 18.54 15.24 -1.84
CA VAL A 60 18.12 13.94 -1.35
C VAL A 60 18.65 13.77 0.07
N ALA A 61 17.80 13.28 0.96
CA ALA A 61 18.17 12.93 2.33
C ALA A 61 18.18 11.40 2.51
N PRO A 62 19.32 10.71 2.33
CA PRO A 62 19.43 9.29 2.65
C PRO A 62 19.41 9.10 4.16
N VAL A 63 18.40 8.37 4.64
CA VAL A 63 18.30 7.94 6.03
C VAL A 63 19.15 6.71 6.26
N VAL A 64 19.86 6.60 7.38
CA VAL A 64 20.57 5.38 7.79
C VAL A 64 20.28 5.07 9.26
N SER A 65 20.14 3.79 9.59
CA SER A 65 19.65 3.39 10.90
C SER A 65 20.63 2.54 11.72
N TRP A 66 20.84 2.92 12.98
CA TRP A 66 21.30 2.02 14.06
C TRP A 66 20.10 1.68 14.97
N PHE A 67 20.31 0.80 15.95
CA PHE A 67 19.21 0.25 16.75
C PHE A 67 19.47 0.41 18.25
N GLY A 68 18.51 1.03 18.93
CA GLY A 68 18.40 1.13 20.38
C GLY A 68 17.70 -0.09 20.97
N ASP A 69 18.08 -0.49 22.19
CA ASP A 69 17.57 -1.69 22.87
C ASP A 69 16.91 -1.41 24.23
N ASN A 70 16.74 -0.14 24.61
CA ASN A 70 16.03 0.24 25.83
C ASN A 70 15.46 1.68 25.73
N LEU A 71 14.32 1.95 26.36
CA LEU A 71 13.77 3.31 26.44
C LEU A 71 14.40 4.15 27.57
N ASP A 72 15.03 3.52 28.55
CA ASP A 72 15.78 4.22 29.60
C ASP A 72 17.23 4.46 29.14
N ILE A 73 17.64 5.72 29.01
CA ILE A 73 18.97 6.15 28.55
C ILE A 73 20.11 5.58 29.42
N ASN A 74 19.84 5.24 30.68
CA ASN A 74 20.83 4.62 31.56
C ASN A 74 21.29 3.25 31.02
N TYR A 75 20.37 2.50 30.40
CA TYR A 75 20.59 1.14 29.90
C TYR A 75 20.63 1.06 28.36
N CYS A 76 20.07 2.04 27.66
CA CYS A 76 19.94 2.04 26.19
C CYS A 76 21.29 2.03 25.48
N SER A 77 21.58 0.98 24.72
CA SER A 77 22.74 0.90 23.84
C SER A 77 22.31 1.10 22.39
N ILE A 78 23.09 1.86 21.62
CA ILE A 78 22.82 2.14 20.20
C ILE A 78 23.91 1.47 19.37
N LYS A 79 23.54 0.44 18.62
CA LYS A 79 24.47 -0.37 17.82
C LYS A 79 23.93 -0.61 16.41
N PRO A 80 24.80 -0.79 15.40
CA PRO A 80 24.35 -1.32 14.13
C PRO A 80 23.94 -2.79 14.30
N ALA A 81 23.04 -3.23 13.42
CA ALA A 81 22.50 -4.58 13.47
C ALA A 81 22.49 -5.28 12.12
N ILE A 82 22.47 -6.61 12.15
CA ILE A 82 22.31 -7.51 11.00
C ILE A 82 20.99 -8.26 11.10
N GLU A 83 20.44 -8.66 9.95
CA GLU A 83 19.15 -9.37 9.86
C GLU A 83 19.33 -10.85 10.23
N PHE A 84 20.42 -11.45 9.72
CA PHE A 84 20.71 -12.87 9.87
C PHE A 84 22.21 -13.10 10.12
N ASN A 85 22.51 -14.13 10.92
CA ASN A 85 23.87 -14.58 11.20
C ASN A 85 24.00 -16.10 11.02
N ASP A 86 23.85 -16.56 9.78
CA ASP A 86 24.03 -17.96 9.40
C ASP A 86 25.50 -18.21 9.01
N PRO A 87 26.26 -19.07 9.73
CA PRO A 87 27.65 -19.37 9.40
C PRO A 87 27.82 -20.09 8.06
N LEU A 88 26.74 -20.64 7.50
CA LEU A 88 26.74 -21.28 6.18
C LEU A 88 26.39 -20.29 5.05
N THR A 89 26.08 -19.04 5.37
CA THR A 89 25.75 -18.03 4.36
C THR A 89 26.92 -17.07 4.16
N THR A 90 27.44 -17.00 2.94
CA THR A 90 28.44 -16.02 2.51
C THR A 90 27.80 -14.92 1.66
N TYR A 91 28.44 -13.75 1.62
CA TYR A 91 27.95 -12.57 0.90
C TYR A 91 29.03 -12.07 -0.04
N SER A 92 28.65 -11.57 -1.22
CA SER A 92 29.59 -11.01 -2.21
C SER A 92 30.40 -9.82 -1.67
N SER A 93 29.80 -9.05 -0.75
CA SER A 93 30.48 -8.01 0.01
C SER A 93 30.42 -8.34 1.50
N THR A 94 31.56 -8.20 2.18
CA THR A 94 31.60 -8.25 3.64
C THR A 94 30.78 -7.08 4.19
N TRP A 95 29.85 -7.38 5.09
CA TRP A 95 29.10 -6.36 5.82
C TRP A 95 29.95 -5.80 6.96
N GLN A 96 30.08 -4.48 7.01
CA GLN A 96 30.76 -3.77 8.07
C GLN A 96 30.17 -2.37 8.26
N VAL A 97 29.96 -1.99 9.52
CA VAL A 97 29.55 -0.64 9.92
C VAL A 97 30.48 -0.17 11.04
N GLY A 98 31.42 0.70 10.71
CA GLY A 98 32.48 1.13 11.61
C GLY A 98 33.30 -0.05 12.11
N ARG A 99 33.35 -0.22 13.43
CA ARG A 99 34.03 -1.35 14.08
C ARG A 99 33.19 -2.63 14.16
N TYR A 100 31.92 -2.57 13.74
CA TYR A 100 31.00 -3.70 13.86
C TYR A 100 30.99 -4.53 12.58
N ASN A 101 31.06 -5.83 12.75
CA ASN A 101 30.96 -6.84 11.71
C ASN A 101 29.93 -7.90 12.15
N ARG A 102 29.68 -8.93 11.34
CA ARG A 102 28.68 -9.95 11.67
C ARG A 102 28.94 -10.70 12.99
N GLU A 103 30.17 -10.73 13.49
CA GLU A 103 30.53 -11.43 14.73
C GLU A 103 30.13 -10.66 16.00
N ASN A 104 30.08 -9.32 15.94
CA ASN A 104 29.88 -8.47 17.12
C ASN A 104 28.72 -7.46 17.01
N ALA A 105 28.07 -7.39 15.85
CA ALA A 105 26.86 -6.60 15.62
C ALA A 105 25.66 -7.15 16.40
N LYS A 106 24.67 -6.30 16.64
CA LYS A 106 23.37 -6.74 17.15
C LYS A 106 22.66 -7.57 16.07
N ILE A 107 21.87 -8.56 16.46
CA ILE A 107 20.94 -9.23 15.54
C ILE A 107 19.57 -8.58 15.75
N ILE A 108 18.89 -8.22 14.65
CA ILE A 108 17.54 -7.65 14.69
C ILE A 108 16.58 -8.63 15.34
N SER A 109 15.70 -8.13 16.22
CA SER A 109 14.63 -8.93 16.81
C SER A 109 13.69 -9.49 15.73
N LYS A 110 13.12 -10.67 15.97
CA LYS A 110 12.22 -11.33 15.04
C LYS A 110 10.79 -11.35 15.54
N ASP A 111 9.83 -11.48 14.62
CA ASP A 111 8.44 -11.75 14.95
C ASP A 111 8.16 -13.25 15.17
N GLU A 112 6.90 -13.57 15.44
CA GLU A 112 6.43 -14.95 15.69
C GLU A 112 6.63 -15.90 14.50
N TYR A 113 6.92 -15.38 13.31
CA TYR A 113 7.21 -16.14 12.09
C TYR A 113 8.71 -16.19 11.79
N GLU A 114 9.57 -15.88 12.76
CA GLU A 114 11.03 -15.81 12.62
C GLU A 114 11.50 -14.78 11.56
N SER A 115 10.63 -13.85 11.17
CA SER A 115 10.97 -12.78 10.23
C SER A 115 11.55 -11.59 10.99
N PRO A 116 12.61 -10.94 10.49
CA PRO A 116 13.20 -9.78 11.16
C PRO A 116 12.20 -8.62 11.21
N ASN A 117 12.10 -7.95 12.36
CA ASN A 117 11.17 -6.84 12.58
C ASN A 117 11.57 -5.56 11.82
N TYR A 118 12.85 -5.45 11.46
CA TYR A 118 13.45 -4.36 10.69
C TYR A 118 14.47 -4.93 9.69
N GLY A 119 14.87 -4.14 8.70
CA GLY A 119 16.12 -4.40 7.99
C GLY A 119 17.35 -4.11 8.86
N GLY A 120 18.52 -4.63 8.47
CA GLY A 120 19.79 -4.38 9.16
C GLY A 120 20.34 -2.97 8.91
N SER A 121 21.38 -2.56 9.63
CA SER A 121 22.08 -1.31 9.33
C SER A 121 22.78 -1.41 7.97
N VAL A 122 22.71 -0.33 7.18
CA VAL A 122 23.31 -0.30 5.85
C VAL A 122 24.82 -0.42 5.95
N ASN A 123 25.40 -1.33 5.17
CA ASN A 123 26.85 -1.52 5.03
C ASN A 123 27.56 -0.23 4.59
N ASP A 124 28.66 0.15 5.26
CA ASP A 124 29.35 1.41 5.00
C ASP A 124 29.84 1.52 3.54
N ALA A 125 30.37 0.44 2.98
CA ALA A 125 30.86 0.44 1.60
C ALA A 125 29.73 0.64 0.58
N SER A 126 28.58 0.01 0.82
CA SER A 126 27.37 0.16 0.01
C SER A 126 26.86 1.60 0.07
N LEU A 127 26.85 2.19 1.26
CA LEU A 127 26.45 3.58 1.47
C LEU A 127 27.38 4.55 0.75
N VAL A 128 28.70 4.39 0.86
CA VAL A 128 29.67 5.26 0.16
C VAL A 128 29.49 5.19 -1.35
N ARG A 129 29.21 4.00 -1.91
CA ARG A 129 28.86 3.85 -3.34
C ARG A 129 27.60 4.64 -3.69
N TYR A 130 26.56 4.55 -2.87
CA TYR A 130 25.33 5.32 -3.07
C TYR A 130 25.54 6.83 -3.05
N LEU A 131 26.30 7.34 -2.07
CA LEU A 131 26.60 8.78 -1.97
C LEU A 131 27.39 9.28 -3.20
N LYS A 132 28.31 8.46 -3.73
CA LYS A 132 29.00 8.78 -5.00
C LYS A 132 28.05 8.84 -6.18
N GLU A 133 27.09 7.91 -6.27
CA GLU A 133 26.08 7.91 -7.33
C GLU A 133 25.16 9.13 -7.25
N LEU A 134 24.76 9.55 -6.05
CA LEU A 134 24.01 10.80 -5.84
C LEU A 134 24.80 12.02 -6.35
N LYS A 135 26.09 12.13 -6.01
CA LYS A 135 26.96 13.21 -6.49
C LYS A 135 27.16 13.19 -8.00
N LYS A 136 27.32 12.00 -8.59
CA LYS A 136 27.43 11.83 -10.05
C LYS A 136 26.19 12.32 -10.79
N ARG A 137 25.02 12.26 -10.14
CA ARG A 137 23.73 12.78 -10.63
C ARG A 137 23.51 14.27 -10.36
N ASN A 138 24.51 14.97 -9.81
CA ASN A 138 24.43 16.37 -9.37
C ASN A 138 23.35 16.62 -8.29
N LEU A 139 23.06 15.62 -7.46
CA LEU A 139 22.16 15.76 -6.33
C LEU A 139 22.95 16.21 -5.10
N LYS A 140 22.39 17.17 -4.36
CA LYS A 140 22.87 17.55 -3.04
C LYS A 140 22.37 16.57 -1.98
N ILE A 141 23.15 16.40 -0.91
CA ILE A 141 22.95 15.35 0.09
C ILE A 141 22.79 15.97 1.46
N MET A 142 21.62 15.80 2.08
CA MET A 142 21.42 15.99 3.52
C MET A 142 21.50 14.63 4.21
N PHE A 143 22.65 14.29 4.76
CA PHE A 143 22.87 12.98 5.37
C PHE A 143 22.12 12.87 6.71
N TYR A 144 21.31 11.83 6.84
CA TYR A 144 20.32 11.72 7.92
C TYR A 144 20.49 10.43 8.73
N PRO A 145 21.39 10.42 9.74
CA PRO A 145 21.49 9.30 10.67
C PRO A 145 20.35 9.33 11.70
N MET A 146 19.64 8.22 11.84
CA MET A 146 18.56 8.02 12.80
C MET A 146 18.77 6.69 13.55
N PHE A 147 18.22 6.52 14.76
CA PHE A 147 18.17 5.20 15.39
C PHE A 147 16.72 4.78 15.61
N PHE A 148 16.45 3.49 15.39
CA PHE A 148 15.15 2.88 15.64
C PHE A 148 15.19 2.08 16.94
N MET A 149 14.03 1.93 17.59
CA MET A 149 13.93 1.07 18.76
C MET A 149 13.57 -0.35 18.32
N ASP A 150 14.54 -1.26 18.46
CA ASP A 150 14.34 -2.68 18.23
C ASP A 150 13.79 -3.35 19.50
N LEU A 151 12.54 -2.98 19.81
CA LEU A 151 11.78 -3.38 20.99
C LEU A 151 10.36 -3.81 20.58
N PRO A 152 9.67 -4.63 21.42
CA PRO A 152 8.26 -4.97 21.19
C PRO A 152 7.42 -3.72 20.99
N GLY A 153 6.57 -3.74 19.96
CA GLY A 153 5.72 -2.60 19.61
C GLY A 153 6.43 -1.45 18.89
N LYS A 154 7.73 -1.59 18.56
CA LYS A 154 8.48 -0.60 17.76
C LYS A 154 8.29 0.85 18.26
N PRO A 155 8.50 1.13 19.55
CA PRO A 155 8.22 2.45 20.11
C PRO A 155 9.06 3.52 19.43
N TRP A 156 8.47 4.69 19.25
CA TRP A 156 9.18 5.84 18.69
C TRP A 156 10.37 6.26 19.56
N ARG A 157 11.48 6.64 18.91
CA ARG A 157 12.72 7.10 19.59
C ARG A 157 12.50 8.31 20.49
N GLY A 158 11.46 9.12 20.23
CA GLY A 158 11.09 10.25 21.08
C GLY A 158 10.64 9.85 22.49
N HIS A 159 10.31 8.57 22.72
CA HIS A 159 10.01 8.03 24.05
C HIS A 159 11.26 7.66 24.87
N VAL A 160 12.45 7.68 24.27
CA VAL A 160 13.69 7.42 25.00
C VAL A 160 13.94 8.57 25.99
N SER A 161 14.10 8.25 27.26
CA SER A 161 14.25 9.24 28.34
C SER A 161 14.96 8.65 29.57
N GLY A 162 15.12 9.42 30.64
CA GLY A 162 15.68 8.97 31.91
C GLY A 162 16.05 10.13 32.83
N SER A 163 16.99 9.91 33.76
CA SER A 163 17.41 10.95 34.71
C SER A 163 18.46 11.90 34.12
N ALA A 164 18.55 13.12 34.67
CA ALA A 164 19.53 14.12 34.24
C ALA A 164 20.98 13.63 34.40
N GLU A 165 21.25 12.82 35.44
CA GLU A 165 22.58 12.27 35.72
C GLU A 165 23.01 11.21 34.69
N ALA A 166 22.05 10.51 34.07
CA ALA A 166 22.33 9.49 33.08
C ALA A 166 22.68 10.06 31.69
N VAL A 167 22.33 11.32 31.43
CA VAL A 167 22.46 11.96 30.10
C VAL A 167 23.90 11.89 29.59
N SER A 168 24.88 12.37 30.35
CA SER A 168 26.26 12.42 29.85
C SER A 168 26.80 11.02 29.53
N ASN A 169 26.47 10.02 30.36
CA ASN A 169 26.85 8.63 30.10
C ASN A 169 26.21 8.07 28.81
N PHE A 170 24.93 8.37 28.54
CA PHE A 170 24.26 7.96 27.31
C PHE A 170 24.96 8.48 26.04
N PHE A 171 25.44 9.73 26.07
CA PHE A 171 26.18 10.31 24.94
C PHE A 171 27.58 9.70 24.79
N HIS A 172 28.30 9.48 25.90
CA HIS A 172 29.74 9.18 25.88
C HIS A 172 30.14 7.71 26.01
N LYS A 173 29.25 6.81 26.43
CA LYS A 173 29.59 5.38 26.57
C LYS A 173 29.95 4.74 25.23
N THR A 174 30.60 3.58 25.30
CA THR A 174 31.14 2.84 24.14
C THR A 174 30.12 2.61 23.03
N ASP A 175 28.90 2.21 23.38
CA ASP A 175 27.76 2.03 22.47
C ASP A 175 26.72 3.16 22.67
N GLY A 176 27.21 4.38 22.88
CA GLY A 176 26.44 5.59 23.14
C GLY A 176 26.20 6.45 21.89
N TYR A 177 25.46 7.54 22.07
CA TYR A 177 24.98 8.38 20.97
C TYR A 177 26.10 9.03 20.15
N ASN A 178 27.18 9.51 20.80
CA ASN A 178 28.29 10.13 20.08
C ASN A 178 29.01 9.14 19.17
N ASN A 179 29.16 7.88 19.57
CA ASN A 179 29.81 6.86 18.74
C ASN A 179 29.03 6.64 17.43
N PHE A 180 27.70 6.59 17.52
CA PHE A 180 26.81 6.48 16.36
C PHE A 180 26.97 7.67 15.40
N ILE A 181 26.84 8.91 15.89
CA ILE A 181 26.85 10.09 15.03
C ILE A 181 28.24 10.39 14.47
N LEU A 182 29.29 10.26 15.28
CA LEU A 182 30.66 10.56 14.85
C LEU A 182 31.19 9.54 13.84
N HIS A 183 30.76 8.27 13.91
CA HIS A 183 31.04 7.28 12.87
C HIS A 183 30.59 7.79 11.50
N TYR A 184 29.33 8.20 11.39
CA TYR A 184 28.80 8.69 10.13
C TYR A 184 29.39 10.03 9.72
N ALA A 185 29.66 10.95 10.64
CA ALA A 185 30.35 12.19 10.32
C ALA A 185 31.71 11.92 9.64
N HIS A 186 32.48 10.95 10.14
CA HIS A 186 33.74 10.54 9.51
C HIS A 186 33.53 9.87 8.15
N LEU A 187 32.54 9.01 8.02
CA LEU A 187 32.26 8.26 6.79
C LEU A 187 31.83 9.18 5.64
N VAL A 188 31.04 10.22 5.93
CA VAL A 188 30.35 11.02 4.90
C VAL A 188 30.93 12.41 4.66
N LYS A 189 31.95 12.84 5.41
CA LYS A 189 32.52 14.20 5.35
C LYS A 189 32.85 14.71 3.93
N ASP A 190 33.25 13.83 3.03
CA ASP A 190 33.65 14.18 1.65
C ASP A 190 32.47 14.14 0.66
N TYR A 191 31.27 13.76 1.13
CA TYR A 191 30.08 13.55 0.30
C TYR A 191 28.86 14.36 0.77
N ALA A 192 28.68 14.59 2.07
CA ALA A 192 27.52 15.34 2.55
C ALA A 192 27.60 16.84 2.18
N ASP A 193 26.47 17.45 1.83
CA ASP A 193 26.33 18.92 1.75
C ASP A 193 25.67 19.47 3.02
N ALA A 194 24.81 18.68 3.65
CA ALA A 194 24.26 18.90 4.98
C ALA A 194 24.30 17.61 5.81
N PHE A 195 24.36 17.73 7.14
CA PHE A 195 24.45 16.61 8.08
C PHE A 195 23.55 16.87 9.30
N ILE A 196 22.70 15.90 9.63
CA ILE A 196 21.83 15.96 10.82
C ILE A 196 22.53 15.26 12.00
N ILE A 197 22.69 15.96 13.13
CA ILE A 197 23.34 15.41 14.34
C ILE A 197 22.38 14.62 15.22
N GLY A 198 21.08 14.72 14.96
CA GLY A 198 20.03 14.02 15.66
C GLY A 198 18.65 14.49 15.23
N SER A 199 17.63 13.67 15.53
CA SER A 199 16.25 13.97 15.19
C SER A 199 15.27 13.42 16.22
N GLU A 200 14.24 14.21 16.54
CA GLU A 200 13.08 13.85 17.36
C GLU A 200 13.44 13.20 18.72
N LEU A 201 14.44 13.71 19.42
CA LEU A 201 14.88 13.18 20.71
C LEU A 201 14.12 13.82 21.88
N ILE A 202 12.83 14.14 21.70
CA ILE A 202 12.01 14.93 22.64
C ILE A 202 12.07 14.43 24.08
N GLY A 203 12.03 13.11 24.30
CA GLY A 203 12.15 12.51 25.64
C GLY A 203 13.50 12.74 26.31
N ILE A 204 14.57 12.94 25.54
CA ILE A 204 15.93 13.21 26.01
C ILE A 204 16.18 14.73 26.12
N THR A 205 15.79 15.51 25.11
CA THR A 205 16.03 16.97 25.07
C THR A 205 15.19 17.74 26.08
N SER A 206 14.09 17.14 26.55
CA SER A 206 13.23 17.67 27.60
C SER A 206 13.71 17.39 29.03
N ILE A 207 14.71 16.51 29.22
CA ILE A 207 15.26 16.18 30.54
C ILE A 207 15.86 17.42 31.19
N ARG A 208 15.27 17.81 32.33
CA ARG A 208 15.64 19.01 33.07
C ARG A 208 16.23 18.65 34.44
N ASP A 209 17.37 19.25 34.77
CA ASP A 209 18.02 19.07 36.06
C ASP A 209 17.39 19.95 37.16
N SER A 210 17.88 19.82 38.40
CA SER A 210 17.40 20.58 39.55
C SER A 210 17.71 22.08 39.50
N ALA A 211 18.62 22.50 38.62
CA ALA A 211 19.01 23.88 38.39
C ALA A 211 18.33 24.49 37.15
N ASN A 212 17.32 23.81 36.58
CA ASN A 212 16.60 24.19 35.36
C ASN A 212 17.46 24.22 34.08
N ASN A 213 18.57 23.49 34.03
CA ASN A 213 19.31 23.26 32.79
C ASN A 213 18.80 22.01 32.08
N PHE A 214 19.14 21.90 30.80
CA PHE A 214 18.82 20.75 29.95
C PHE A 214 20.13 20.08 29.49
N PRO A 215 20.65 19.09 30.25
CA PRO A 215 21.98 18.53 30.00
C PRO A 215 22.17 17.96 28.59
N ALA A 216 21.13 17.38 28.00
CA ALA A 216 21.19 16.81 26.65
C ALA A 216 21.45 17.88 25.58
N ILE A 217 20.98 19.11 25.81
CA ILE A 217 21.21 20.25 24.92
C ILE A 217 22.69 20.64 24.93
N ASN A 218 23.34 20.59 26.10
CA ASN A 218 24.78 20.82 26.22
C ASN A 218 25.58 19.75 25.47
N GLU A 219 25.18 18.48 25.60
CA GLU A 219 25.82 17.37 24.89
C GLU A 219 25.64 17.49 23.37
N LEU A 220 24.43 17.86 22.90
CA LEU A 220 24.18 18.11 21.48
C LEU A 220 24.97 19.31 20.95
N CYS A 221 25.15 20.39 21.73
CA CYS A 221 26.01 21.51 21.36
C CYS A 221 27.47 21.07 21.19
N ASN A 222 27.96 20.22 22.10
CA ASN A 222 29.31 19.65 22.01
C ASN A 222 29.44 18.70 20.80
N LEU A 223 28.44 17.86 20.56
CA LEU A 223 28.39 16.98 19.39
C LEU A 223 28.38 17.78 18.08
N ALA A 224 27.61 18.86 18.00
CA ALA A 224 27.59 19.76 16.84
C ALA A 224 28.99 20.32 16.54
N ARG A 225 29.73 20.76 17.57
CA ARG A 225 31.13 21.20 17.44
C ARG A 225 32.02 20.08 16.90
N LEU A 226 31.96 18.89 17.48
CA LEU A 226 32.76 17.73 17.04
C LEU A 226 32.46 17.34 15.60
N VAL A 227 31.18 17.31 15.22
CA VAL A 227 30.76 17.04 13.84
C VAL A 227 31.33 18.11 12.91
N LYS A 228 31.22 19.40 13.25
CA LYS A 228 31.80 20.50 12.47
C LYS A 228 33.32 20.40 12.31
N GLU A 229 34.04 19.95 13.34
CA GLU A 229 35.48 19.69 13.25
C GLU A 229 35.81 18.57 12.25
N ILE A 230 34.92 17.59 12.09
CA ILE A 230 35.10 16.45 11.16
C ILE A 230 34.70 16.80 9.73
N VAL A 231 33.49 17.36 9.55
CA VAL A 231 32.91 17.62 8.22
C VAL A 231 33.38 18.96 7.62
N GLY A 232 33.89 19.85 8.47
CA GLY A 232 34.37 21.17 8.08
C GLY A 232 33.25 22.17 7.79
N ASN A 233 33.66 23.41 7.51
CA ASN A 233 32.73 24.55 7.38
C ASN A 233 31.88 24.55 6.09
N LYS A 234 32.19 23.68 5.12
CA LYS A 234 31.44 23.59 3.86
C LYS A 234 30.16 22.77 3.98
N VAL A 235 30.10 21.86 4.96
CA VAL A 235 28.92 21.02 5.21
C VAL A 235 28.05 21.74 6.22
N GLN A 236 26.78 21.93 5.89
CA GLN A 236 25.80 22.50 6.81
C GLN A 236 25.42 21.45 7.87
N VAL A 237 25.23 21.85 9.12
CA VAL A 237 24.98 20.97 10.25
C VAL A 237 23.74 21.47 10.98
N THR A 238 22.84 20.55 11.32
CA THR A 238 21.61 20.86 12.05
C THR A 238 21.22 19.76 13.03
N TYR A 239 20.25 20.06 13.88
CA TYR A 239 19.40 19.10 14.59
C TYR A 239 17.97 19.20 14.01
N ALA A 240 17.34 18.06 13.75
CA ALA A 240 16.00 17.98 13.17
C ALA A 240 14.97 17.76 14.29
N ALA A 241 14.42 18.85 14.84
CA ALA A 241 13.49 18.75 15.96
C ALA A 241 12.10 18.30 15.49
N ASP A 242 11.39 17.52 16.30
CA ASP A 242 9.98 17.23 16.06
C ASP A 242 9.15 18.55 16.02
N TRP A 243 8.05 18.56 15.26
CA TRP A 243 7.13 19.72 15.21
C TRP A 243 6.58 20.14 16.58
N SER A 244 6.54 19.22 17.56
CA SER A 244 6.15 19.48 18.96
C SER A 244 7.33 19.71 19.90
N GLU A 245 8.56 19.69 19.39
CA GLU A 245 9.80 19.83 20.17
C GLU A 245 10.50 21.17 19.92
N TYR A 246 10.54 21.66 18.67
CA TYR A 246 11.43 22.75 18.23
C TYR A 246 11.26 24.09 18.98
N HIS A 247 10.07 24.32 19.56
CA HIS A 247 9.66 25.60 20.14
C HIS A 247 9.98 25.66 21.65
N HIS A 248 9.16 25.00 22.47
CA HIS A 248 9.25 24.99 23.92
C HIS A 248 8.68 23.69 24.51
N THR A 249 9.19 23.28 25.66
CA THR A 249 8.65 22.16 26.44
C THR A 249 7.25 22.42 26.99
N SER A 250 6.60 21.40 27.57
CA SER A 250 5.29 21.53 28.27
C SER A 250 5.29 22.55 29.42
N GLY A 251 6.45 22.97 29.92
CA GLY A 251 6.59 24.03 30.92
C GLY A 251 6.88 25.43 30.35
N GLY A 252 6.90 25.60 29.02
CA GLY A 252 7.21 26.88 28.37
C GLY A 252 8.72 27.20 28.27
N TRP A 253 9.60 26.24 28.58
CA TRP A 253 11.05 26.42 28.45
C TRP A 253 11.49 26.18 27.01
N TYR A 254 12.22 27.14 26.44
CA TYR A 254 12.85 27.05 25.12
C TYR A 254 14.18 26.30 25.21
N ASN A 255 14.09 25.00 25.51
CA ASN A 255 15.25 24.15 25.77
C ASN A 255 16.19 24.05 24.57
N LEU A 256 15.69 24.10 23.33
CA LEU A 256 16.52 23.99 22.12
C LEU A 256 17.20 25.29 21.68
N ASP A 257 16.81 26.45 22.23
CA ASP A 257 17.39 27.74 21.84
C ASP A 257 18.93 27.80 21.94
N PRO A 258 19.59 27.26 22.98
CA PRO A 258 21.06 27.23 23.03
C PRO A 258 21.68 26.43 21.87
N LEU A 259 21.06 25.33 21.46
CA LEU A 259 21.52 24.52 20.33
C LEU A 259 21.30 25.26 19.02
N PHE A 260 20.09 25.77 18.78
CA PHE A 260 19.79 26.52 17.56
C PHE A 260 20.51 27.86 17.48
N ALA A 261 20.93 28.45 18.60
CA ALA A 261 21.78 29.65 18.60
C ALA A 261 23.28 29.33 18.44
N SER A 262 23.71 28.09 18.70
CA SER A 262 25.11 27.65 18.59
C SER A 262 25.71 27.98 17.22
N SER A 263 26.96 28.44 17.19
CA SER A 263 27.68 28.71 15.93
C SER A 263 27.98 27.45 15.11
N TYR A 264 27.79 26.26 15.69
CA TYR A 264 28.03 24.97 15.02
C TYR A 264 26.79 24.38 14.34
N ILE A 265 25.64 25.02 14.50
CA ILE A 265 24.40 24.73 13.79
C ILE A 265 24.21 25.80 12.72
N ASP A 266 24.00 25.46 11.46
CA ASP A 266 23.91 26.45 10.38
C ASP A 266 22.47 26.89 10.07
N PHE A 267 21.50 26.02 10.32
CA PHE A 267 20.07 26.27 10.11
C PHE A 267 19.23 25.55 11.17
N VAL A 268 17.97 25.92 11.30
CA VAL A 268 17.01 25.24 12.20
C VAL A 268 16.34 24.11 11.43
N GLY A 269 16.48 22.86 11.87
CA GLY A 269 15.79 21.71 11.28
C GLY A 269 14.49 21.41 12.03
N ILE A 270 13.39 21.22 11.29
CA ILE A 270 12.08 20.82 11.85
C ILE A 270 11.48 19.68 11.03
N ASP A 271 11.05 18.62 11.71
CA ASP A 271 10.23 17.55 11.15
C ASP A 271 8.75 17.98 11.24
N ALA A 272 8.30 18.67 10.19
CA ALA A 272 7.16 19.58 10.17
C ALA A 272 5.79 18.91 9.94
N TYR A 273 5.42 17.97 10.81
CA TYR A 273 4.15 17.24 10.74
C TYR A 273 2.99 17.94 11.47
N PHE A 274 2.80 19.25 11.22
CA PHE A 274 1.79 20.06 11.89
C PHE A 274 0.35 19.60 11.60
N PRO A 275 -0.55 19.52 12.59
CA PRO A 275 -1.98 19.37 12.35
C PRO A 275 -2.54 20.56 11.54
N LEU A 276 -3.10 20.30 10.36
CA LEU A 276 -3.59 21.36 9.46
C LEU A 276 -5.12 21.48 9.50
N THR A 277 -5.81 20.36 9.64
CA THR A 277 -7.28 20.33 9.63
C THR A 277 -7.85 19.65 10.88
N SER A 278 -9.15 19.81 11.11
CA SER A 278 -9.92 19.01 12.08
C SER A 278 -11.24 18.56 11.47
N SER A 279 -11.23 18.35 10.15
CA SER A 279 -12.43 18.06 9.36
C SER A 279 -12.98 16.70 9.76
N LEU A 280 -14.31 16.61 9.89
CA LEU A 280 -15.05 15.35 9.94
C LEU A 280 -15.44 14.89 8.52
N SER A 281 -15.40 15.81 7.55
CA SER A 281 -15.65 15.53 6.14
C SER A 281 -14.41 14.89 5.49
N SER A 282 -14.63 13.95 4.57
CA SER A 282 -13.58 13.43 3.69
C SER A 282 -13.18 14.42 2.59
N ARG A 283 -14.02 15.42 2.29
CA ARG A 283 -13.70 16.48 1.33
C ARG A 283 -12.86 17.55 2.01
N ILE A 284 -11.53 17.48 1.81
CA ILE A 284 -10.55 18.49 2.23
C ILE A 284 -9.95 19.08 0.97
N THR A 285 -10.06 20.40 0.82
CA THR A 285 -9.55 21.13 -0.35
C THR A 285 -8.13 21.62 -0.12
N LYS A 286 -7.44 22.03 -1.19
CA LYS A 286 -6.11 22.65 -1.09
C LYS A 286 -6.17 23.94 -0.27
N GLU A 287 -7.25 24.70 -0.40
CA GLU A 287 -7.48 25.94 0.33
C GLU A 287 -7.63 25.69 1.84
N ASP A 288 -8.27 24.58 2.23
CA ASP A 288 -8.35 24.15 3.64
C ASP A 288 -6.95 23.86 4.21
N ILE A 289 -6.08 23.22 3.43
CA ILE A 289 -4.69 22.94 3.81
C ILE A 289 -3.90 24.23 4.00
N ILE A 290 -3.97 25.16 3.04
CA ILE A 290 -3.29 26.46 3.11
C ILE A 290 -3.75 27.26 4.32
N LYS A 291 -5.07 27.30 4.56
CA LYS A 291 -5.65 27.92 5.76
C LYS A 291 -5.15 27.26 7.04
N GLY A 292 -5.09 25.94 7.05
CA GLY A 292 -4.61 25.13 8.16
C GLY A 292 -3.16 25.39 8.57
N CYS A 293 -2.31 25.85 7.65
CA CYS A 293 -0.92 26.17 7.95
C CYS A 293 -0.78 27.39 8.88
N HIS A 294 -1.78 28.27 8.95
CA HIS A 294 -1.74 29.52 9.74
C HIS A 294 -2.99 29.75 10.61
N SER A 295 -3.73 28.68 10.93
CA SER A 295 -4.88 28.73 11.84
C SER A 295 -5.17 27.34 12.44
N GLY A 296 -6.06 27.26 13.43
CA GLY A 296 -6.52 26.00 14.02
C GLY A 296 -5.61 25.44 15.13
N GLU A 297 -5.57 24.11 15.27
CA GLU A 297 -4.81 23.43 16.33
C GLU A 297 -3.30 23.75 16.21
N GLY A 298 -2.68 24.16 17.32
CA GLY A 298 -1.29 24.61 17.39
C GLY A 298 -1.05 26.07 17.00
N TYR A 299 -2.06 26.76 16.43
CA TYR A 299 -1.97 28.19 16.12
C TYR A 299 -2.93 28.99 17.02
N ASP A 300 -4.23 28.71 16.94
CA ASP A 300 -5.28 29.40 17.69
C ASP A 300 -5.57 28.71 19.04
N TYR A 301 -5.48 27.38 19.08
CA TYR A 301 -5.83 26.57 20.24
C TYR A 301 -5.07 25.24 20.28
N TYR A 302 -5.12 24.54 21.40
CA TYR A 302 -4.81 23.11 21.50
C TYR A 302 -5.94 22.34 22.16
N LEU A 303 -5.93 21.01 22.03
CA LEU A 303 -6.85 20.13 22.74
C LEU A 303 -6.19 19.61 24.01
N ASP A 304 -6.82 19.78 25.17
CA ASP A 304 -6.35 19.18 26.41
C ASP A 304 -6.63 17.66 26.45
N GLY A 305 -6.16 16.98 27.50
CA GLY A 305 -6.36 15.53 27.66
C GLY A 305 -7.83 15.08 27.76
N SER A 306 -8.77 16.01 27.92
CA SER A 306 -10.22 15.75 27.88
C SER A 306 -10.86 16.11 26.53
N GLY A 307 -10.07 16.60 25.58
CA GLY A 307 -10.51 17.03 24.25
C GLY A 307 -11.10 18.44 24.21
N ASN A 308 -10.97 19.25 25.26
CA ASN A 308 -11.47 20.63 25.24
C ASN A 308 -10.47 21.57 24.57
N LYS A 309 -10.98 22.55 23.84
CA LYS A 309 -10.17 23.59 23.21
C LYS A 309 -9.68 24.60 24.23
N GLN A 310 -8.37 24.78 24.30
CA GLN A 310 -7.69 25.79 25.10
C GLN A 310 -7.02 26.79 24.16
N ALA A 311 -7.27 28.08 24.35
CA ALA A 311 -6.71 29.12 23.49
C ALA A 311 -5.18 29.23 23.65
N LEU A 312 -4.48 29.47 22.54
CA LEU A 312 -3.04 29.74 22.52
C LEU A 312 -2.79 31.22 22.26
N SER A 313 -1.88 31.83 23.02
CA SER A 313 -1.29 33.10 22.60
C SER A 313 -0.17 32.82 21.59
N ALA A 314 0.21 33.83 20.80
CA ALA A 314 1.22 33.66 19.76
C ALA A 314 2.57 33.11 20.28
N ALA A 315 2.94 33.43 21.53
CA ALA A 315 4.18 32.95 22.16
C ALA A 315 4.18 31.44 22.48
N TYR A 316 3.01 30.81 22.58
CA TYR A 316 2.88 29.37 22.85
C TYR A 316 2.31 28.61 21.63
N ALA A 317 2.05 29.31 20.53
CA ALA A 317 1.51 28.74 19.30
C ALA A 317 2.63 28.06 18.50
N TRP A 318 2.83 26.77 18.72
CA TRP A 318 3.87 25.96 18.07
C TRP A 318 3.72 25.78 16.56
N LYS A 319 2.59 26.15 15.96
CA LYS A 319 2.44 26.23 14.50
C LYS A 319 2.72 27.63 13.96
N ASN A 320 2.79 28.64 14.83
CA ASN A 320 3.15 30.00 14.47
C ASN A 320 4.67 30.14 14.35
N VAL A 321 5.24 29.43 13.37
CA VAL A 321 6.67 29.40 13.08
C VAL A 321 7.21 30.80 12.80
N ALA A 322 6.42 31.65 12.13
CA ALA A 322 6.76 33.05 11.91
C ALA A 322 6.97 33.80 13.24
N TYR A 323 6.01 33.74 14.17
CA TYR A 323 6.16 34.42 15.46
C TYR A 323 7.39 33.92 16.22
N TRP A 324 7.60 32.60 16.29
CA TRP A 324 8.80 32.03 16.93
C TRP A 324 10.09 32.56 16.28
N TRP A 325 10.15 32.57 14.95
CA TRP A 325 11.34 33.01 14.23
C TRP A 325 11.61 34.52 14.39
N GLU A 326 10.57 35.36 14.46
CA GLU A 326 10.68 36.82 14.47
C GLU A 326 10.88 37.45 15.84
N ASN A 327 10.70 36.71 16.94
CA ASN A 327 10.63 37.29 18.28
C ASN A 327 11.76 36.80 19.19
N HIS A 328 12.03 37.58 20.24
CA HIS A 328 12.87 37.12 21.33
C HIS A 328 12.11 36.10 22.18
N HIS A 329 12.80 35.06 22.61
CA HIS A 329 12.24 34.08 23.52
C HIS A 329 12.62 34.40 24.97
N TYR A 330 11.70 34.09 25.87
CA TYR A 330 11.85 34.28 27.31
C TYR A 330 11.40 32.99 27.99
N ASN A 331 12.27 32.44 28.83
CA ASN A 331 11.95 31.29 29.64
C ASN A 331 10.96 31.67 30.77
N PRO A 332 10.31 30.68 31.41
CA PRO A 332 9.35 30.92 32.49
C PRO A 332 9.92 31.62 33.72
N ASP A 333 11.25 31.60 33.90
CA ASP A 333 11.96 32.35 34.94
C ASP A 333 12.15 33.84 34.59
N GLY A 334 11.68 34.27 33.41
CA GLY A 334 11.80 35.63 32.89
C GLY A 334 13.10 35.91 32.15
N ASN A 335 14.04 34.96 32.11
CA ASN A 335 15.32 35.15 31.44
C ASN A 335 15.16 35.05 29.92
N LYS A 336 15.77 36.01 29.22
CA LYS A 336 15.90 35.98 27.77
C LYS A 336 16.84 34.85 27.35
N THR A 337 16.47 34.08 26.33
CA THR A 337 17.27 32.97 25.82
C THR A 337 18.40 33.44 24.89
N ALA A 338 19.19 32.50 24.37
CA ALA A 338 20.23 32.78 23.38
C ALA A 338 19.66 33.16 21.99
N TRP A 339 18.41 32.79 21.68
CA TRP A 339 17.81 33.03 20.38
C TRP A 339 17.67 34.52 20.07
N GLN A 340 18.07 34.90 18.85
CA GLN A 340 17.83 36.23 18.31
C GLN A 340 16.84 36.13 17.13
N PRO A 341 15.88 37.07 17.03
CA PRO A 341 14.99 37.24 15.90
C PRO A 341 15.72 37.08 14.58
N LYS A 342 15.16 36.24 13.72
CA LYS A 342 15.60 36.05 12.33
C LYS A 342 17.04 35.53 12.18
N MET A 343 17.65 34.96 13.23
CA MET A 343 19.09 34.66 13.20
C MET A 343 19.50 33.55 12.23
N LYS A 344 18.61 32.57 11.98
CA LYS A 344 18.87 31.44 11.08
C LYS A 344 17.63 31.11 10.27
N LYS A 345 17.82 30.66 9.03
CA LYS A 345 16.73 30.09 8.22
C LYS A 345 16.31 28.73 8.77
N ILE A 346 15.09 28.33 8.40
CA ILE A 346 14.48 27.06 8.77
C ILE A 346 14.44 26.16 7.56
N TRP A 347 14.83 24.91 7.76
CA TRP A 347 14.61 23.83 6.81
C TRP A 347 13.60 22.88 7.42
N PHE A 348 12.57 22.53 6.66
CA PHE A 348 11.74 21.40 7.03
C PHE A 348 12.47 20.12 6.60
N THR A 349 13.17 19.51 7.57
CA THR A 349 13.99 18.31 7.40
C THR A 349 13.15 17.08 7.09
N GLU A 350 11.88 17.12 7.50
CA GLU A 350 10.81 16.23 7.04
C GLU A 350 9.49 16.99 6.94
N PHE A 351 8.63 16.59 6.02
CA PHE A 351 7.19 16.80 6.07
C PHE A 351 6.52 15.72 5.21
N GLY A 352 5.30 15.33 5.52
CA GLY A 352 4.60 14.33 4.71
C GLY A 352 3.22 14.04 5.24
N PHE A 353 2.45 13.28 4.47
CA PHE A 353 1.09 12.90 4.81
C PHE A 353 0.89 11.43 4.47
N PRO A 354 0.22 10.63 5.33
CA PRO A 354 -0.15 9.27 4.97
C PRO A 354 -1.18 9.28 3.84
N SER A 355 -1.28 8.18 3.11
CA SER A 355 -2.28 7.94 2.07
C SER A 355 -3.61 7.47 2.67
N ILE A 356 -4.13 8.23 3.63
CA ILE A 356 -5.33 7.89 4.40
C ILE A 356 -6.32 9.05 4.37
N ASP A 357 -7.63 8.76 4.38
CA ASP A 357 -8.66 9.79 4.50
C ASP A 357 -8.40 10.70 5.71
N LYS A 358 -8.47 12.02 5.47
CA LYS A 358 -8.21 13.05 6.49
C LYS A 358 -6.76 13.06 7.03
N ALA A 359 -5.79 12.63 6.23
CA ALA A 359 -4.35 12.69 6.52
C ALA A 359 -3.88 14.01 7.17
N SER A 360 -4.40 15.14 6.69
CA SER A 360 -4.04 16.48 7.18
C SER A 360 -4.50 16.80 8.61
N ASN A 361 -5.37 15.98 9.22
CA ASN A 361 -5.76 16.14 10.62
C ASN A 361 -4.62 15.78 11.58
N GLN A 362 -3.78 14.82 11.20
CA GLN A 362 -2.67 14.36 12.04
C GLN A 362 -1.55 13.76 11.17
N PRO A 363 -0.75 14.62 10.49
CA PRO A 363 0.20 14.17 9.48
C PRO A 363 1.34 13.31 10.02
N ASN A 364 1.64 13.41 11.32
CA ASN A 364 2.74 12.70 11.98
C ASN A 364 2.46 11.20 12.17
N VAL A 365 1.19 10.76 12.10
CA VAL A 365 0.84 9.36 12.34
C VAL A 365 1.27 8.50 11.16
N PHE A 366 2.28 7.68 11.40
CA PHE A 366 2.74 6.65 10.48
C PHE A 366 1.86 5.40 10.58
N PHE A 367 1.35 4.90 9.46
CA PHE A 367 0.56 3.67 9.47
C PHE A 367 1.49 2.46 9.61
N ASP A 368 1.54 1.86 10.79
CA ASP A 368 2.08 0.51 11.04
C ASP A 368 1.27 -0.15 12.17
N PRO A 369 0.45 -1.17 11.87
CA PRO A 369 -0.33 -1.88 12.90
C PRO A 369 0.52 -2.57 13.98
N LYS A 370 1.81 -2.79 13.72
CA LYS A 370 2.76 -3.37 14.68
C LYS A 370 3.43 -2.30 15.57
N CYS A 371 3.26 -1.01 15.27
CA CYS A 371 3.86 0.10 16.01
C CYS A 371 2.90 0.67 17.06
N THR A 372 3.38 0.92 18.28
CA THR A 372 2.60 1.52 19.38
C THR A 372 2.15 2.94 19.07
N ASP A 373 2.95 3.68 18.31
CA ASP A 373 2.72 5.06 17.92
C ASP A 373 2.08 5.17 16.52
N GLY A 374 1.84 4.02 15.88
CA GLY A 374 1.22 3.95 14.57
C GLY A 374 -0.29 4.02 14.62
N GLY A 375 -0.92 4.18 13.46
CA GLY A 375 -2.38 4.12 13.35
C GLY A 375 -2.94 4.92 12.20
N ALA A 376 -4.12 5.51 12.42
CA ALA A 376 -4.80 6.38 11.46
C ALA A 376 -4.95 7.79 12.03
N PRO A 377 -4.98 8.83 11.17
CA PRO A 377 -5.18 10.21 11.60
C PRO A 377 -6.48 10.42 12.40
N LYS A 378 -6.51 11.45 13.26
CA LYS A 378 -7.73 11.84 14.00
C LYS A 378 -8.96 11.93 13.10
N TYR A 379 -10.07 11.32 13.53
CA TYR A 379 -11.37 11.27 12.83
C TYR A 379 -11.38 10.51 11.49
N SER A 380 -10.26 9.90 11.11
CA SER A 380 -10.15 9.09 9.91
C SER A 380 -10.97 7.79 10.03
N SER A 381 -11.44 7.28 8.89
CA SER A 381 -11.97 5.90 8.81
C SER A 381 -10.88 4.86 8.53
N ALA A 382 -9.61 5.28 8.49
CA ALA A 382 -8.45 4.48 8.07
C ALA A 382 -8.56 3.97 6.62
N GLY A 383 -9.38 4.63 5.79
CA GLY A 383 -9.54 4.32 4.37
C GLY A 383 -8.38 4.88 3.56
N THR A 384 -7.89 4.11 2.59
CA THR A 384 -6.84 4.57 1.67
C THR A 384 -7.33 5.74 0.83
N ASP A 385 -6.54 6.82 0.77
CA ASP A 385 -6.86 8.01 -0.01
C ASP A 385 -5.57 8.69 -0.53
N PHE A 386 -5.18 8.36 -1.77
CA PHE A 386 -4.02 8.97 -2.43
C PHE A 386 -4.26 10.43 -2.82
N LEU A 387 -5.52 10.81 -3.07
CA LEU A 387 -5.86 12.18 -3.44
C LEU A 387 -5.68 13.10 -2.23
N ALA A 388 -6.11 12.68 -1.05
CA ALA A 388 -5.90 13.42 0.21
C ALA A 388 -4.41 13.70 0.45
N GLN A 389 -3.54 12.69 0.27
CA GLN A 389 -2.09 12.86 0.35
C GLN A 389 -1.60 13.91 -0.67
N ARG A 390 -2.01 13.79 -1.94
CA ARG A 390 -1.58 14.72 -3.01
C ARG A 390 -2.04 16.15 -2.77
N ILE A 391 -3.29 16.36 -2.35
CA ILE A 391 -3.84 17.69 -2.03
C ILE A 391 -3.09 18.31 -0.86
N ALA A 392 -2.84 17.53 0.21
CA ALA A 392 -2.12 17.99 1.38
C ALA A 392 -0.67 18.39 1.04
N ILE A 393 0.06 17.56 0.29
CA ILE A 393 1.42 17.88 -0.17
C ILE A 393 1.42 19.18 -0.99
N LYS A 394 0.51 19.32 -1.96
CA LYS A 394 0.44 20.52 -2.81
C LYS A 394 0.16 21.79 -2.00
N GLY A 395 -0.86 21.77 -1.16
CA GLY A 395 -1.24 22.94 -0.35
C GLY A 395 -0.17 23.32 0.67
N PHE A 396 0.48 22.34 1.29
CA PHE A 396 1.56 22.57 2.25
C PHE A 396 2.79 23.21 1.60
N ILE A 397 3.23 22.66 0.46
CA ILE A 397 4.34 23.22 -0.33
C ILE A 397 4.01 24.65 -0.78
N GLU A 398 2.82 24.88 -1.35
CA GLU A 398 2.41 26.19 -1.87
C GLU A 398 2.45 27.28 -0.79
N TYR A 399 2.01 26.98 0.44
CA TYR A 399 2.04 27.94 1.53
C TYR A 399 3.45 28.15 2.09
N TRP A 400 4.15 27.07 2.46
CA TRP A 400 5.41 27.17 3.22
C TRP A 400 6.59 27.60 2.36
N GLN A 401 6.66 27.24 1.08
CA GLN A 401 7.72 27.72 0.18
C GLN A 401 7.66 29.23 -0.07
N ALA A 402 6.49 29.85 0.14
CA ALA A 402 6.34 31.30 0.01
C ALA A 402 6.81 32.08 1.25
N GLN A 403 7.09 31.40 2.37
CA GLN A 403 7.48 32.05 3.61
C GLN A 403 8.97 32.40 3.60
N GLU A 404 9.31 33.64 3.96
CA GLU A 404 10.69 34.12 3.86
C GLU A 404 11.69 33.32 4.73
N TYR A 405 11.22 32.74 5.83
CA TYR A 405 12.05 32.03 6.80
C TYR A 405 12.28 30.55 6.45
N ILE A 406 11.55 29.99 5.49
CA ILE A 406 11.73 28.63 4.99
C ILE A 406 12.69 28.65 3.80
N GLU A 407 13.78 27.88 3.88
CA GLU A 407 14.78 27.81 2.81
C GLU A 407 14.70 26.50 2.00
N GLU A 408 14.57 25.35 2.67
CA GLU A 408 14.43 24.04 2.03
C GLU A 408 13.35 23.20 2.72
N MET A 409 12.74 22.28 1.97
CA MET A 409 11.70 21.37 2.48
C MET A 409 11.91 19.95 1.91
N PHE A 410 11.90 18.95 2.77
CA PHE A 410 12.16 17.55 2.42
C PHE A 410 10.91 16.68 2.59
N LEU A 411 10.35 16.21 1.47
CA LEU A 411 9.15 15.37 1.47
C LEU A 411 9.48 13.94 1.93
N TRP A 412 8.81 13.52 3.00
CA TRP A 412 8.77 12.15 3.48
C TRP A 412 7.58 11.41 2.82
N THR A 413 7.79 10.40 1.98
CA THR A 413 9.11 9.86 1.61
C THR A 413 9.17 9.12 0.27
N TRP A 414 10.40 8.94 -0.22
CA TRP A 414 10.74 8.12 -1.39
C TRP A 414 11.59 6.92 -0.94
N ASP A 415 11.21 5.72 -1.38
CA ASP A 415 11.90 4.45 -1.09
C ASP A 415 12.97 4.12 -2.13
N ALA A 416 14.14 3.65 -1.70
CA ALA A 416 15.23 3.21 -2.55
C ALA A 416 14.95 1.85 -3.20
N ARG A 417 13.98 1.08 -2.70
CA ARG A 417 13.46 -0.10 -3.40
C ARG A 417 12.55 0.37 -4.53
N PRO A 418 12.72 -0.15 -5.75
CA PRO A 418 12.07 0.41 -6.92
C PRO A 418 10.60 -0.01 -7.01
N TYR A 419 9.78 0.91 -7.51
CA TYR A 419 8.39 0.60 -7.87
C TYR A 419 8.34 -0.09 -9.25
N PRO A 420 7.43 -1.05 -9.54
CA PRO A 420 6.44 -1.66 -8.66
C PRO A 420 6.97 -2.83 -7.83
N ALA A 421 8.24 -3.24 -8.02
CA ALA A 421 8.82 -4.39 -7.34
C ALA A 421 8.62 -4.30 -5.83
N TRP A 422 8.94 -3.16 -5.23
CA TRP A 422 8.39 -2.75 -3.96
C TRP A 422 7.21 -1.80 -4.22
N PRO A 423 6.02 -2.04 -3.63
CA PRO A 423 5.72 -3.06 -2.63
C PRO A 423 5.16 -4.38 -3.18
N HIS A 424 4.95 -4.54 -4.49
CA HIS A 424 4.07 -5.60 -4.99
C HIS A 424 4.72 -6.99 -5.06
N GLY A 425 6.05 -7.07 -5.00
CA GLY A 425 6.81 -8.31 -4.92
C GLY A 425 6.75 -8.94 -3.53
N ASN A 426 6.76 -10.28 -3.47
CA ASN A 426 6.81 -11.04 -2.21
C ASN A 426 8.26 -11.17 -1.69
N ILE A 427 8.93 -10.03 -1.52
CA ILE A 427 10.36 -9.95 -1.13
C ILE A 427 10.50 -9.29 0.24
N TRP A 428 9.69 -8.26 0.52
CA TRP A 428 9.76 -7.47 1.75
C TRP A 428 8.49 -7.62 2.58
N SER A 429 8.64 -7.77 3.89
CA SER A 429 7.53 -7.98 4.83
C SER A 429 6.72 -6.72 5.15
N ASP A 430 7.26 -5.54 4.85
CA ASP A 430 6.68 -4.22 5.10
C ASP A 430 5.85 -3.69 3.91
N ASN A 431 5.66 -4.49 2.86
CA ASN A 431 4.95 -4.10 1.65
C ASN A 431 3.53 -3.55 1.90
N HIS A 432 2.80 -4.15 2.83
CA HIS A 432 1.45 -3.75 3.23
C HIS A 432 1.37 -2.32 3.79
N LEU A 433 2.50 -1.73 4.20
CA LEU A 433 2.56 -0.35 4.70
C LEU A 433 2.49 0.69 3.58
N TRP A 434 2.93 0.36 2.35
CA TRP A 434 3.01 1.31 1.24
C TRP A 434 1.66 1.96 0.94
N GLU A 435 0.59 1.18 0.91
CA GLU A 435 -0.75 1.65 0.51
C GLU A 435 -1.20 2.83 1.37
N LYS A 436 -0.97 2.76 2.69
CA LYS A 436 -1.48 3.76 3.65
C LYS A 436 -0.41 4.70 4.20
N GLY A 437 0.86 4.34 4.10
CA GLY A 437 1.96 5.15 4.61
C GLY A 437 2.29 6.36 3.74
N HIS A 438 3.34 7.06 4.17
CA HIS A 438 3.80 8.35 3.60
C HIS A 438 4.54 8.23 2.27
N TRP A 439 4.87 7.02 1.84
CA TRP A 439 5.57 6.81 0.57
C TRP A 439 4.84 7.43 -0.61
N VAL A 440 5.59 8.03 -1.51
CA VAL A 440 5.07 8.68 -2.73
C VAL A 440 5.46 7.95 -4.02
N ASN A 441 6.30 6.89 -3.92
CA ASN A 441 6.65 6.00 -5.03
C ASN A 441 5.36 5.48 -5.70
N GLY A 442 5.23 5.70 -7.00
CA GLY A 442 4.04 5.29 -7.77
C GLY A 442 2.77 6.14 -7.55
N LYS A 443 2.78 7.12 -6.62
CA LYS A 443 1.59 7.92 -6.27
C LYS A 443 1.59 9.35 -6.83
N LEU A 444 2.75 9.89 -7.19
CA LEU A 444 2.86 11.24 -7.75
C LEU A 444 2.50 11.32 -9.25
N GLY A 445 2.72 10.22 -9.99
CA GLY A 445 2.64 10.17 -11.45
C GLY A 445 1.29 9.76 -12.02
N THR A 446 0.28 9.58 -11.19
CA THR A 446 -1.07 9.26 -11.65
C THR A 446 -1.78 10.54 -12.11
N CYS A 447 -2.42 10.48 -13.28
CA CYS A 447 -3.08 11.62 -13.90
C CYS A 447 -4.48 11.78 -13.29
N SER A 448 -4.94 13.01 -13.11
CA SER A 448 -6.34 13.19 -12.72
C SER A 448 -7.25 12.93 -13.92
N LEU A 449 -8.40 12.31 -13.68
CA LEU A 449 -9.47 12.18 -14.66
C LEU A 449 -9.87 13.54 -15.25
N ALA A 450 -9.84 14.60 -14.42
CA ALA A 450 -10.07 15.97 -14.86
C ALA A 450 -9.05 16.43 -15.90
N GLU A 451 -7.76 16.17 -15.66
CA GLU A 451 -6.67 16.53 -16.58
C GLU A 451 -6.82 15.78 -17.91
N ILE A 452 -7.20 14.49 -17.87
CA ILE A 452 -7.49 13.70 -19.08
C ILE A 452 -8.64 14.31 -19.88
N ILE A 453 -9.76 14.64 -19.23
CA ILE A 453 -10.93 15.23 -19.88
C ILE A 453 -10.61 16.61 -20.47
N LEU A 454 -9.87 17.45 -19.73
CA LEU A 454 -9.43 18.76 -20.20
C LEU A 454 -8.50 18.64 -21.41
N GLU A 455 -7.53 17.71 -21.38
CA GLU A 455 -6.61 17.47 -22.49
C GLU A 455 -7.34 16.94 -23.73
N LEU A 456 -8.27 15.98 -23.57
CA LEU A 456 -9.10 15.49 -24.67
C LEU A 456 -9.95 16.62 -25.29
N SER A 457 -10.52 17.48 -24.44
CA SER A 457 -11.33 18.62 -24.88
C SER A 457 -10.51 19.67 -25.61
N ASN A 458 -9.32 20.01 -25.08
CA ASN A 458 -8.38 20.94 -25.69
C ASN A 458 -7.90 20.44 -27.07
N ARG A 459 -7.61 19.13 -27.20
CA ARG A 459 -7.27 18.52 -28.50
C ARG A 459 -8.40 18.59 -29.52
N CYS A 460 -9.66 18.69 -29.06
CA CYS A 460 -10.83 18.89 -29.92
C CYS A 460 -11.13 20.37 -30.22
N GLY A 461 -10.29 21.30 -29.74
CA GLY A 461 -10.48 22.73 -29.93
C GLY A 461 -11.51 23.37 -29.00
N ILE A 462 -11.90 22.69 -27.91
CA ILE A 462 -12.76 23.28 -26.87
C ILE A 462 -11.86 24.05 -25.90
N ASP A 463 -12.19 25.32 -25.66
CA ASP A 463 -11.49 26.14 -24.69
C ASP A 463 -11.67 25.57 -23.27
N ILE A 464 -10.56 25.27 -22.59
CA ILE A 464 -10.56 24.78 -21.21
C ILE A 464 -11.27 25.72 -20.24
N GLN A 465 -11.29 27.04 -20.51
CA GLN A 465 -12.01 28.00 -19.67
C GLN A 465 -13.53 27.86 -19.78
N SER A 466 -14.03 27.26 -20.86
CA SER A 466 -15.45 26.97 -21.07
C SER A 466 -15.91 25.67 -20.39
N ILE A 467 -15.02 24.99 -19.67
CA ILE A 467 -15.29 23.72 -18.99
C ILE A 467 -15.29 23.93 -17.46
N ASP A 468 -16.31 23.41 -16.80
CA ASP A 468 -16.34 23.23 -15.34
C ASP A 468 -16.11 21.75 -15.01
N ILE A 469 -14.94 21.46 -14.47
CA ILE A 469 -14.49 20.10 -14.10
C ILE A 469 -14.32 19.98 -12.58
N SER A 470 -14.80 20.96 -11.79
CA SER A 470 -14.43 21.13 -10.37
C SER A 470 -14.86 19.99 -9.44
N THR A 471 -15.68 19.06 -9.93
CA THR A 471 -16.21 17.93 -9.15
C THR A 471 -15.63 16.59 -9.56
N ILE A 472 -14.75 16.57 -10.56
CA ILE A 472 -14.02 15.39 -11.03
C ILE A 472 -12.59 15.53 -10.52
N ASP A 473 -12.14 14.56 -9.74
CA ASP A 473 -10.82 14.59 -9.09
C ASP A 473 -10.18 13.21 -8.97
N GLU A 474 -10.82 12.19 -9.55
CA GLU A 474 -10.38 10.81 -9.47
C GLU A 474 -9.03 10.60 -10.12
N ILE A 475 -8.28 9.67 -9.55
CA ILE A 475 -6.98 9.28 -10.04
C ILE A 475 -7.13 8.21 -11.11
N VAL A 476 -6.39 8.39 -12.20
CA VAL A 476 -6.30 7.43 -13.29
C VAL A 476 -4.86 6.93 -13.36
N ASP A 477 -4.72 5.64 -13.11
CA ASP A 477 -3.44 4.95 -12.99
C ASP A 477 -2.69 4.81 -14.31
N GLY A 478 -3.44 4.75 -15.39
CA GLY A 478 -2.93 4.79 -16.75
C GLY A 478 -4.08 4.79 -17.73
N PHE A 479 -3.86 5.48 -18.85
CA PHE A 479 -4.87 5.65 -19.89
C PHE A 479 -4.20 5.53 -21.26
N ILE A 480 -4.64 4.56 -22.07
CA ILE A 480 -4.00 4.22 -23.35
C ILE A 480 -5.04 4.16 -24.46
N LEU A 481 -4.94 5.08 -25.41
CA LEU A 481 -5.71 5.03 -26.65
C LEU A 481 -4.87 4.40 -27.76
N ASN A 482 -5.16 3.14 -28.09
CA ASN A 482 -4.49 2.41 -29.17
C ASN A 482 -5.29 2.36 -30.49
N LYS A 483 -6.40 3.10 -30.55
CA LYS A 483 -7.28 3.22 -31.73
C LYS A 483 -7.79 4.65 -31.85
N VAL A 484 -8.17 5.03 -33.07
CA VAL A 484 -8.84 6.31 -33.33
C VAL A 484 -10.27 6.22 -32.82
N LEU A 485 -10.62 7.04 -31.83
CA LEU A 485 -11.96 7.16 -31.24
C LEU A 485 -12.35 8.64 -31.18
N SER A 486 -13.65 8.93 -31.19
CA SER A 486 -14.10 10.30 -30.93
C SER A 486 -13.90 10.65 -29.44
N ALA A 487 -13.61 11.90 -29.12
CA ALA A 487 -13.45 12.31 -27.72
C ALA A 487 -14.72 12.07 -26.89
N VAL A 488 -15.89 12.18 -27.51
CA VAL A 488 -17.18 11.89 -26.86
C VAL A 488 -17.28 10.40 -26.49
N ASP A 489 -16.87 9.48 -27.36
CA ASP A 489 -16.89 8.05 -27.05
C ASP A 489 -15.94 7.72 -25.92
N VAL A 490 -14.72 8.28 -25.96
CA VAL A 490 -13.71 8.11 -24.90
C VAL A 490 -14.25 8.63 -23.56
N ILE A 491 -14.78 9.86 -23.54
CA ILE A 491 -15.35 10.46 -22.32
C ILE A 491 -16.53 9.64 -21.82
N ASN A 492 -17.41 9.14 -22.70
CA ASN A 492 -18.51 8.26 -22.30
C ASN A 492 -18.02 6.93 -21.72
N SER A 493 -16.92 6.36 -22.21
CA SER A 493 -16.28 5.19 -21.58
C SER A 493 -15.81 5.51 -20.17
N LEU A 494 -15.15 6.66 -19.96
CA LEU A 494 -14.75 7.12 -18.62
C LEU A 494 -15.98 7.36 -17.72
N ARG A 495 -17.07 7.90 -18.29
CA ARG A 495 -18.33 8.22 -17.61
C ARG A 495 -18.99 7.02 -16.95
N ILE A 496 -18.88 5.84 -17.56
CA ILE A 496 -19.46 4.59 -17.05
C ILE A 496 -18.80 4.17 -15.73
N PHE A 497 -17.47 4.30 -15.63
CA PHE A 497 -16.69 3.82 -14.48
C PHE A 497 -16.56 4.87 -13.37
N TYR A 498 -16.45 6.14 -13.76
CA TYR A 498 -16.29 7.24 -12.83
C TYR A 498 -17.61 7.98 -12.55
N PHE A 499 -18.75 7.48 -13.02
CA PHE A 499 -20.09 7.95 -12.63
C PHE A 499 -20.26 9.46 -12.62
N PHE A 500 -20.09 10.13 -13.76
CA PHE A 500 -20.36 11.57 -13.89
C PHE A 500 -21.40 11.84 -14.97
N ASP A 501 -22.01 13.02 -14.92
CA ASP A 501 -22.93 13.52 -15.94
C ASP A 501 -22.29 14.73 -16.64
N ILE A 502 -22.63 14.92 -17.92
CA ILE A 502 -22.19 16.07 -18.71
C ILE A 502 -23.39 16.99 -18.86
N ILE A 503 -23.29 18.19 -18.30
CA ILE A 503 -24.36 19.17 -18.22
C ILE A 503 -23.96 20.36 -19.08
N THR A 504 -24.87 20.80 -19.93
CA THR A 504 -24.71 22.00 -20.74
C THR A 504 -26.01 22.77 -20.77
N ASN A 505 -25.92 24.09 -20.82
CA ASN A 505 -27.00 24.99 -21.21
C ASN A 505 -26.39 26.14 -22.04
N GLU A 506 -27.23 26.91 -22.73
CA GLU A 506 -26.79 27.91 -23.72
C GLU A 506 -25.90 29.03 -23.15
N CYS A 507 -25.88 29.22 -21.82
CA CYS A 507 -25.19 30.34 -21.16
C CYS A 507 -24.14 29.91 -20.12
N GLU A 508 -23.96 28.61 -19.86
CA GLU A 508 -23.02 28.10 -18.87
C GLU A 508 -21.92 27.26 -19.52
N LYS A 509 -20.85 27.06 -18.76
CA LYS A 509 -19.76 26.15 -19.09
C LYS A 509 -20.27 24.73 -19.29
N ILE A 510 -19.58 23.95 -20.11
CA ILE A 510 -19.77 22.49 -20.15
C ILE A 510 -19.32 21.95 -18.80
N LYS A 511 -20.26 21.47 -18.00
CA LYS A 511 -19.98 20.99 -16.66
C LYS A 511 -19.94 19.47 -16.62
N PHE A 512 -18.84 18.95 -16.11
CA PHE A 512 -18.69 17.54 -15.76
C PHE A 512 -18.99 17.39 -14.27
N LEU A 513 -20.18 16.87 -13.97
CA LEU A 513 -20.67 16.75 -12.60
C LEU A 513 -20.59 15.29 -12.14
N LYS A 514 -19.78 15.02 -11.11
CA LYS A 514 -19.78 13.72 -10.44
C LYS A 514 -21.18 13.41 -9.89
N ARG A 515 -21.71 12.21 -10.19
CA ARG A 515 -23.00 11.78 -9.64
C ARG A 515 -22.92 11.71 -8.12
N GLY A 516 -23.98 12.18 -7.47
CA GLY A 516 -24.00 12.40 -6.03
C GLY A 516 -23.55 13.82 -5.63
N SER A 517 -22.78 14.56 -6.42
CA SER A 517 -22.38 15.93 -6.04
C SER A 517 -23.45 17.01 -6.32
N GLY A 518 -24.56 16.65 -6.97
CA GLY A 518 -25.70 17.55 -7.20
C GLY A 518 -26.49 17.86 -5.91
N LYS A 519 -27.33 18.91 -5.95
CA LYS A 519 -28.17 19.29 -4.81
C LYS A 519 -29.19 18.18 -4.52
N LEU A 520 -29.37 17.81 -3.26
CA LEU A 520 -30.47 16.95 -2.81
C LEU A 520 -31.58 17.81 -2.19
N ASP A 521 -32.81 17.72 -2.70
CA ASP A 521 -33.95 18.50 -2.22
C ASP A 521 -35.23 17.66 -2.08
N TYR A 522 -36.21 18.17 -1.32
CA TYR A 522 -37.46 17.50 -1.00
C TYR A 522 -38.64 18.20 -1.66
N ILE A 523 -39.43 17.45 -2.43
CA ILE A 523 -40.56 17.98 -3.18
C ILE A 523 -41.83 17.23 -2.81
N ASN A 524 -42.92 17.98 -2.65
CA ASN A 524 -44.25 17.47 -2.35
C ASN A 524 -45.13 17.48 -3.60
N GLU A 525 -46.04 16.51 -3.75
CA GLU A 525 -47.06 16.48 -4.80
C GLU A 525 -47.80 17.81 -5.02
N LYS A 526 -48.02 18.61 -3.97
CA LYS A 526 -48.70 19.92 -4.06
C LYS A 526 -47.92 20.99 -4.85
N THR A 527 -46.63 20.78 -5.03
CA THR A 527 -45.76 21.68 -5.81
C THR A 527 -45.75 21.36 -7.30
N LEU A 528 -46.31 20.19 -7.68
CA LEU A 528 -46.35 19.73 -9.06
C LEU A 528 -47.53 20.33 -9.81
N ILE A 529 -47.35 20.56 -11.11
CA ILE A 529 -48.43 20.94 -12.02
C ILE A 529 -49.09 19.68 -12.56
N LYS A 530 -50.42 19.68 -12.60
CA LYS A 530 -51.22 18.56 -13.08
C LYS A 530 -51.00 18.32 -14.57
N LEU A 531 -50.82 17.07 -14.96
CA LEU A 531 -50.74 16.60 -16.34
C LEU A 531 -52.13 16.56 -16.99
N SER A 532 -52.16 16.44 -18.32
CA SER A 532 -53.39 16.41 -19.12
C SER A 532 -54.33 15.25 -18.77
N ASP A 533 -53.80 14.16 -18.21
CA ASP A 533 -54.54 12.98 -17.75
C ASP A 533 -55.00 13.06 -16.27
N ASN A 534 -54.91 14.25 -15.67
CA ASN A 534 -55.17 14.51 -14.25
C ASN A 534 -54.21 13.83 -13.24
N SER A 535 -53.11 13.23 -13.68
CA SER A 535 -52.03 12.78 -12.80
C SER A 535 -51.01 13.90 -12.53
N TYR A 536 -50.15 13.75 -11.53
CA TYR A 536 -49.04 14.70 -11.30
C TYR A 536 -47.70 14.19 -11.84
N ILE A 537 -47.58 12.88 -12.05
CA ILE A 537 -46.38 12.24 -12.56
C ILE A 537 -46.75 11.20 -13.60
N LYS A 538 -45.93 11.11 -14.65
CA LYS A 538 -45.94 10.01 -15.62
C LYS A 538 -44.76 9.10 -15.33
N GLN A 539 -45.04 7.84 -15.01
CA GLN A 539 -44.03 6.80 -14.78
C GLN A 539 -43.90 5.94 -16.02
N THR A 540 -42.67 5.59 -16.37
CA THR A 540 -42.35 4.62 -17.42
C THR A 540 -41.37 3.62 -16.83
N GLU A 541 -41.83 2.39 -16.64
CA GLU A 541 -40.97 1.29 -16.19
C GLU A 541 -40.06 0.85 -17.32
N ILE A 542 -38.81 0.58 -16.98
CA ILE A 542 -37.85 -0.04 -17.88
C ILE A 542 -38.10 -1.55 -17.83
N PRO A 543 -38.36 -2.21 -18.97
CA PRO A 543 -38.57 -3.65 -18.99
C PRO A 543 -37.37 -4.39 -18.40
N GLU A 544 -37.60 -5.43 -17.60
CA GLU A 544 -36.55 -6.19 -16.91
C GLU A 544 -35.52 -6.76 -17.88
N GLU A 545 -35.94 -7.15 -19.09
CA GLU A 545 -35.08 -7.62 -20.17
C GLU A 545 -34.09 -6.57 -20.72
N ASN A 546 -34.25 -5.29 -20.35
CA ASN A 546 -33.35 -4.20 -20.72
C ASN A 546 -32.48 -3.74 -19.54
N ILE A 547 -32.69 -4.26 -18.32
CA ILE A 547 -31.91 -3.91 -17.14
C ILE A 547 -30.70 -4.85 -17.08
N ILE A 548 -29.50 -4.30 -17.31
CA ILE A 548 -28.26 -5.07 -17.26
C ILE A 548 -28.04 -5.67 -15.87
N SER A 549 -27.69 -6.94 -15.83
CA SER A 549 -27.43 -7.68 -14.60
C SER A 549 -26.15 -8.52 -14.67
N LYS A 550 -25.51 -8.55 -15.84
CA LYS A 550 -24.22 -9.16 -16.12
C LYS A 550 -23.31 -8.17 -16.83
N LEU A 551 -22.04 -8.17 -16.45
CA LEU A 551 -21.04 -7.26 -16.98
C LEU A 551 -19.75 -8.03 -17.29
N ASN A 552 -19.28 -7.86 -18.51
CA ASN A 552 -18.02 -8.38 -19.00
C ASN A 552 -17.09 -7.20 -19.24
N ILE A 553 -16.00 -7.11 -18.48
CA ILE A 553 -15.07 -5.99 -18.55
C ILE A 553 -13.72 -6.50 -19.04
N ASN A 554 -13.27 -5.98 -20.17
CA ASN A 554 -11.89 -6.12 -20.63
C ASN A 554 -11.09 -4.87 -20.22
N PHE A 555 -10.02 -5.08 -19.45
CA PHE A 555 -9.21 -4.02 -18.84
C PHE A 555 -7.74 -4.40 -18.85
N ILE A 556 -6.86 -3.44 -18.60
CA ILE A 556 -5.42 -3.69 -18.44
C ILE A 556 -5.14 -3.80 -16.95
N ASP A 557 -4.65 -4.95 -16.49
CA ASP A 557 -4.40 -5.17 -15.06
C ASP A 557 -3.02 -4.68 -14.64
N ARG A 558 -3.00 -3.67 -13.78
CA ARG A 558 -1.78 -3.10 -13.19
C ARG A 558 -0.86 -4.16 -12.58
N PHE A 559 -1.42 -5.14 -11.87
CA PHE A 559 -0.64 -6.10 -11.08
C PHE A 559 -0.28 -7.36 -11.86
N ASN A 560 -0.95 -7.59 -12.99
CA ASN A 560 -0.64 -8.70 -13.90
C ASN A 560 0.17 -8.21 -15.10
N ASN A 561 1.32 -7.56 -14.84
CA ASN A 561 2.26 -7.10 -15.86
C ASN A 561 1.64 -6.21 -16.97
N TYR A 562 0.57 -5.49 -16.68
CA TYR A 562 -0.19 -4.71 -17.66
C TYR A 562 -0.75 -5.54 -18.83
N ASP A 563 -1.07 -6.81 -18.59
CA ASP A 563 -1.75 -7.66 -19.55
C ASP A 563 -3.24 -7.29 -19.69
N ASP A 564 -3.80 -7.56 -20.87
CA ASP A 564 -5.25 -7.51 -21.09
C ASP A 564 -5.92 -8.63 -20.26
N CYS A 565 -6.67 -8.23 -19.23
CA CYS A 565 -7.44 -9.10 -18.36
C CYS A 565 -8.95 -8.99 -18.64
N TYR A 566 -9.68 -9.95 -18.09
CA TYR A 566 -11.13 -10.04 -18.21
C TYR A 566 -11.77 -10.29 -16.85
N ALA A 567 -12.80 -9.51 -16.52
CA ALA A 567 -13.63 -9.71 -15.34
C ALA A 567 -15.08 -9.92 -15.73
N TYR A 568 -15.67 -10.98 -15.21
CA TYR A 568 -17.11 -11.24 -15.28
C TYR A 568 -17.76 -10.93 -13.95
N ILE A 569 -18.75 -10.05 -13.96
CA ILE A 569 -19.49 -9.65 -12.77
C ILE A 569 -20.95 -9.97 -13.01
N ASN A 570 -21.52 -10.72 -12.09
CA ASN A 570 -22.89 -11.19 -12.14
C ASN A 570 -23.62 -10.77 -10.86
N ASN A 571 -24.82 -10.20 -11.01
CA ASN A 571 -25.67 -9.81 -9.90
C ASN A 571 -26.99 -10.61 -9.87
N GLU A 572 -27.02 -11.77 -10.53
CA GLU A 572 -28.21 -12.61 -10.69
C GLU A 572 -28.22 -13.91 -9.90
N THR A 573 -29.43 -14.40 -9.64
CA THR A 573 -29.73 -15.77 -9.21
C THR A 573 -30.35 -16.65 -10.32
N ILE A 574 -30.62 -16.11 -11.52
CA ILE A 574 -31.29 -16.78 -12.65
C ILE A 574 -30.53 -16.47 -13.96
N SER A 575 -30.63 -17.32 -15.00
CA SER A 575 -29.68 -17.34 -16.14
C SER A 575 -29.95 -16.38 -17.33
N ASN A 576 -31.09 -15.69 -17.44
CA ASN A 576 -31.62 -15.20 -18.73
C ASN A 576 -31.57 -13.68 -19.00
N SER A 577 -30.80 -12.89 -18.26
CA SER A 577 -30.84 -11.43 -18.40
C SER A 577 -29.74 -10.84 -19.28
N PRO A 578 -29.92 -9.58 -19.73
CA PRO A 578 -28.99 -8.90 -20.64
C PRO A 578 -27.59 -8.72 -20.04
N GLU A 579 -26.61 -8.94 -20.91
CA GLU A 579 -25.19 -8.84 -20.63
C GLU A 579 -24.60 -7.61 -21.34
N LEU A 580 -23.78 -6.84 -20.62
CA LEU A 580 -23.04 -5.73 -21.20
C LEU A 580 -21.55 -6.08 -21.30
N ASN A 581 -20.99 -5.93 -22.51
CA ASN A 581 -19.57 -6.08 -22.77
C ASN A 581 -18.91 -4.70 -22.87
N VAL A 582 -17.89 -4.45 -22.05
CA VAL A 582 -17.19 -3.16 -21.96
C VAL A 582 -15.70 -3.40 -22.08
N LYS A 583 -15.05 -2.71 -23.03
CA LYS A 583 -13.58 -2.64 -23.09
C LYS A 583 -13.13 -1.25 -22.70
N ILE A 584 -12.18 -1.16 -21.77
CA ILE A 584 -11.68 0.12 -21.29
C ILE A 584 -10.21 0.36 -21.65
N PRO A 585 -9.86 1.59 -22.07
CA PRO A 585 -8.48 2.02 -22.26
C PRO A 585 -7.83 2.48 -20.93
N ILE A 586 -8.28 1.96 -19.78
CA ILE A 586 -7.82 2.38 -18.45
C ILE A 586 -7.12 1.21 -17.78
N ILE A 587 -6.02 1.50 -17.10
CA ILE A 587 -5.32 0.56 -16.23
C ILE A 587 -5.99 0.56 -14.86
N LEU A 588 -6.47 -0.59 -14.40
CA LEU A 588 -7.13 -0.80 -13.11
C LEU A 588 -6.70 -2.14 -12.52
N SER A 589 -6.88 -2.33 -11.22
CA SER A 589 -6.77 -3.64 -10.58
C SER A 589 -8.07 -4.43 -10.67
N LEU A 590 -7.99 -5.77 -10.57
CA LEU A 590 -9.18 -6.63 -10.54
C LEU A 590 -10.17 -6.25 -9.42
N SER A 591 -9.68 -5.88 -8.23
CA SER A 591 -10.52 -5.45 -7.10
C SER A 591 -11.32 -4.18 -7.42
N GLU A 592 -10.69 -3.19 -8.06
CA GLU A 592 -11.37 -1.97 -8.48
C GLU A 592 -12.44 -2.27 -9.53
N ILE A 593 -12.13 -3.15 -10.49
CA ILE A 593 -13.05 -3.60 -11.52
C ILE A 593 -14.27 -4.28 -10.91
N GLU A 594 -14.09 -5.19 -9.95
CA GLU A 594 -15.18 -5.86 -9.26
C GLU A 594 -16.08 -4.88 -8.50
N ASN A 595 -15.48 -3.93 -7.77
CA ASN A 595 -16.21 -2.92 -7.01
C ASN A 595 -17.02 -2.00 -7.92
N ILE A 596 -16.38 -1.48 -8.97
CA ILE A 596 -17.03 -0.59 -9.94
C ILE A 596 -18.14 -1.34 -10.67
N GLY A 597 -17.89 -2.56 -11.13
CA GLY A 597 -18.91 -3.33 -11.84
C GLY A 597 -20.09 -3.73 -10.97
N ARG A 598 -19.88 -4.07 -9.69
CA ARG A 598 -20.98 -4.27 -8.73
C ARG A 598 -21.81 -3.00 -8.56
N LEU A 599 -21.16 -1.83 -8.51
CA LEU A 599 -21.86 -0.55 -8.44
C LEU A 599 -22.63 -0.23 -9.73
N ILE A 600 -22.08 -0.54 -10.91
CA ILE A 600 -22.77 -0.42 -12.20
C ILE A 600 -24.06 -1.24 -12.20
N LEU A 601 -23.98 -2.53 -11.84
CA LEU A 601 -25.14 -3.43 -11.81
C LEU A 601 -26.16 -3.03 -10.74
N LYS A 602 -25.69 -2.53 -9.59
CA LYS A 602 -26.57 -1.99 -8.54
C LYS A 602 -27.30 -0.73 -9.01
N ASN A 603 -26.63 0.18 -9.69
CA ASN A 603 -27.27 1.39 -10.21
C ASN A 603 -28.26 1.03 -11.33
N ALA A 604 -27.91 0.10 -12.22
CA ALA A 604 -28.81 -0.39 -13.26
C ALA A 604 -30.12 -0.97 -12.68
N SER A 605 -30.04 -1.76 -11.60
CA SER A 605 -31.24 -2.32 -10.94
C SER A 605 -32.09 -1.26 -10.23
N ILE A 606 -31.46 -0.19 -9.72
CA ILE A 606 -32.18 0.95 -9.12
C ILE A 606 -32.87 1.80 -10.19
N GLU A 607 -32.20 2.05 -11.33
CA GLU A 607 -32.64 2.87 -12.47
C GLU A 607 -33.82 2.27 -13.27
N SER A 608 -34.70 1.51 -12.60
CA SER A 608 -35.85 0.79 -13.14
C SER A 608 -36.99 1.66 -13.69
N LYS A 609 -37.06 2.96 -13.37
CA LYS A 609 -38.16 3.83 -13.80
C LYS A 609 -37.70 5.22 -14.20
N VAL A 610 -38.30 5.72 -15.27
CA VAL A 610 -38.23 7.13 -15.69
C VAL A 610 -39.49 7.84 -15.20
N ILE A 611 -39.31 8.95 -14.49
CA ILE A 611 -40.41 9.80 -13.98
C ILE A 611 -40.38 11.14 -14.71
N LYS A 612 -41.52 11.49 -15.31
CA LYS A 612 -41.75 12.80 -15.93
C LYS A 612 -42.81 13.57 -15.15
N PHE A 613 -42.52 14.83 -14.84
CA PHE A 613 -43.44 15.71 -14.12
C PHE A 613 -43.22 17.18 -14.47
N LEU A 614 -44.19 18.00 -14.11
CA LEU A 614 -44.18 19.44 -14.37
C LEU A 614 -44.06 20.20 -13.05
N MET A 615 -43.27 21.27 -13.05
CA MET A 615 -43.12 22.18 -11.92
C MET A 615 -43.29 23.63 -12.38
N PRO A 616 -43.69 24.54 -11.48
CA PRO A 616 -43.66 25.98 -11.78
C PRO A 616 -42.24 26.48 -12.06
N ALA A 617 -42.09 27.50 -12.91
CA ALA A 617 -40.80 28.08 -13.28
C ALA A 617 -39.99 28.68 -12.11
N ILE A 618 -40.59 28.90 -10.93
CA ILE A 618 -39.89 29.32 -9.71
C ILE A 618 -38.76 28.33 -9.36
N PHE A 619 -38.91 27.06 -9.69
CA PHE A 619 -37.92 26.01 -9.43
C PHE A 619 -36.84 25.89 -10.52
N HIS A 620 -36.55 26.99 -11.22
CA HIS A 620 -35.50 27.06 -12.26
C HIS A 620 -34.07 26.86 -11.73
N GLU A 621 -33.88 26.91 -10.40
CA GLU A 621 -32.58 26.65 -9.76
C GLU A 621 -32.13 25.19 -9.86
N PHE A 622 -33.06 24.25 -10.05
CA PHE A 622 -32.71 22.85 -10.26
C PHE A 622 -32.04 22.65 -11.61
N LYS A 623 -31.09 21.72 -11.65
CA LYS A 623 -30.32 21.38 -12.85
C LYS A 623 -30.29 19.87 -13.07
N PRO A 624 -30.04 19.40 -14.31
CA PRO A 624 -29.65 18.01 -14.52
C PRO A 624 -28.50 17.62 -13.58
N GLY A 625 -28.56 16.43 -13.00
CA GLY A 625 -27.62 15.95 -11.99
C GLY A 625 -28.06 16.19 -10.53
N ASP A 626 -29.01 17.09 -10.27
CA ASP A 626 -29.61 17.24 -8.94
C ASP A 626 -30.52 16.05 -8.60
N PHE A 627 -30.70 15.81 -7.30
CA PHE A 627 -31.54 14.77 -6.75
C PHE A 627 -32.75 15.34 -6.04
N LEU A 628 -33.91 14.73 -6.29
CA LEU A 628 -35.18 15.11 -5.73
C LEU A 628 -35.79 13.92 -4.99
N ILE A 629 -36.18 14.14 -3.73
CA ILE A 629 -37.01 13.22 -2.97
C ILE A 629 -38.46 13.64 -3.15
N LEU A 630 -39.19 12.93 -4.01
CA LEU A 630 -40.59 13.19 -4.31
C LEU A 630 -41.50 12.25 -3.51
N HIS A 631 -42.33 12.84 -2.66
CA HIS A 631 -43.43 12.14 -2.00
C HIS A 631 -44.70 12.26 -2.85
N TYR A 632 -45.16 11.14 -3.40
CA TYR A 632 -46.38 11.08 -4.20
C TYR A 632 -47.22 9.87 -3.78
N LYS A 633 -48.46 10.13 -3.34
CA LYS A 633 -49.32 9.13 -2.69
C LYS A 633 -48.60 8.46 -1.50
N LYS A 634 -48.52 7.11 -1.48
CA LYS A 634 -47.84 6.32 -0.43
C LYS A 634 -46.39 5.95 -0.79
N SER A 635 -45.85 6.48 -1.89
CA SER A 635 -44.53 6.13 -2.38
C SER A 635 -43.57 7.31 -2.23
N LYS A 636 -42.32 6.99 -1.89
CA LYS A 636 -41.20 7.93 -1.88
C LYS A 636 -40.30 7.58 -3.06
N TYR A 637 -40.11 8.53 -3.97
CA TYR A 637 -39.21 8.38 -5.11
C TYR A 637 -37.97 9.22 -4.87
N GLN A 638 -36.80 8.64 -5.12
CA GLN A 638 -35.56 9.36 -5.17
C GLN A 638 -35.15 9.45 -6.64
N ILE A 639 -35.12 10.67 -7.16
CA ILE A 639 -35.08 10.94 -8.59
C ILE A 639 -33.84 11.78 -8.89
N ARG A 640 -32.95 11.29 -9.75
CA ARG A 640 -31.91 12.13 -10.35
C ARG A 640 -32.48 12.80 -11.60
N ILE A 641 -32.38 14.13 -11.69
CA ILE A 641 -32.83 14.89 -12.86
C ILE A 641 -31.86 14.58 -14.02
N ILE A 642 -32.37 14.08 -15.14
CA ILE A 642 -31.55 13.80 -16.34
C ILE A 642 -31.80 14.82 -17.46
N ASN A 643 -32.95 15.47 -17.46
CA ASN A 643 -33.27 16.52 -18.41
C ASN A 643 -34.29 17.50 -17.82
N MET A 644 -34.12 18.77 -18.13
CA MET A 644 -35.01 19.85 -17.73
C MET A 644 -35.22 20.81 -18.90
N LYS A 645 -36.47 21.09 -19.24
CA LYS A 645 -36.84 22.06 -20.27
C LYS A 645 -37.77 23.10 -19.69
N LEU A 646 -37.41 24.37 -19.78
CA LEU A 646 -38.28 25.48 -19.40
C LEU A 646 -39.11 25.93 -20.60
N SER A 647 -40.41 26.11 -20.43
CA SER A 647 -41.29 26.69 -21.44
C SER A 647 -42.38 27.51 -20.74
N ALA A 648 -42.45 28.81 -21.06
CA ALA A 648 -43.30 29.79 -20.37
C ALA A 648 -43.10 29.74 -18.84
N LEU A 649 -44.16 29.50 -18.06
CA LEU A 649 -44.12 29.44 -16.59
C LEU A 649 -44.00 28.00 -16.05
N THR A 650 -43.58 27.05 -16.89
CA THR A 650 -43.54 25.63 -16.55
C THR A 650 -42.18 25.00 -16.88
N SER A 651 -41.65 24.27 -15.92
CA SER A 651 -40.46 23.42 -16.03
C SER A 651 -40.89 21.97 -16.26
N TYR A 652 -40.42 21.39 -17.35
CA TYR A 652 -40.64 19.99 -17.73
C TYR A 652 -39.44 19.18 -17.25
N ILE A 653 -39.64 18.36 -16.23
CA ILE A 653 -38.60 17.53 -15.61
C ILE A 653 -38.72 16.10 -16.11
N THR A 654 -37.60 15.54 -16.55
CA THR A 654 -37.42 14.10 -16.72
C THR A 654 -36.32 13.65 -15.78
N GLY A 655 -36.62 12.69 -14.92
CA GLY A 655 -35.66 12.08 -14.02
C GLY A 655 -35.73 10.56 -14.06
N VAL A 656 -34.69 9.93 -13.54
CA VAL A 656 -34.60 8.48 -13.36
C VAL A 656 -34.56 8.17 -11.88
N ILE A 657 -35.12 7.03 -11.46
CA ILE A 657 -34.94 6.56 -10.08
C ILE A 657 -33.46 6.29 -9.85
N ASP A 658 -32.90 6.88 -8.81
CA ASP A 658 -31.49 6.72 -8.48
C ASP A 658 -31.29 6.88 -6.97
N ASN A 659 -30.19 6.35 -6.46
CA ASN A 659 -29.83 6.47 -5.06
C ASN A 659 -28.58 7.32 -4.89
N PHE A 660 -28.79 8.53 -4.38
CA PHE A 660 -27.76 9.50 -3.99
C PHE A 660 -26.66 8.86 -3.15
N SER A 661 -26.99 8.00 -2.18
CA SER A 661 -25.98 7.41 -1.28
C SER A 661 -25.13 6.33 -1.93
N SER A 662 -25.52 5.80 -3.10
CA SER A 662 -24.71 4.83 -3.85
C SER A 662 -23.35 5.41 -4.27
N TYR A 663 -23.25 6.74 -4.40
CA TYR A 663 -22.05 7.43 -4.86
C TYR A 663 -21.16 7.98 -3.71
N TYR A 664 -21.57 7.81 -2.45
CA TYR A 664 -20.86 8.31 -1.25
C TYR A 664 -20.23 7.21 -0.40
N LEU A 665 -20.30 5.96 -0.81
CA LEU A 665 -19.66 4.87 -0.08
C LEU A 665 -18.15 4.96 -0.31
N PRO A 666 -17.32 5.08 0.75
CA PRO A 666 -15.90 4.82 0.59
C PRO A 666 -15.74 3.39 0.07
N ALA A 667 -14.66 3.12 -0.68
CA ALA A 667 -14.24 1.78 -1.07
C ALA A 667 -13.83 0.89 0.14
N ALA A 668 -14.36 1.19 1.33
CA ALA A 668 -14.12 0.51 2.59
C ALA A 668 -15.46 0.14 3.23
N ASN A 669 -16.04 -0.96 2.74
CA ASN A 669 -16.61 -2.05 3.54
C ASN A 669 -17.36 -3.02 2.64
N ILE A 670 -16.61 -3.92 1.98
CA ILE A 670 -17.05 -5.30 1.77
C ILE A 670 -15.86 -6.21 2.11
N LEU A 671 -15.58 -6.34 3.41
CA LEU A 671 -15.21 -7.65 3.93
C LEU A 671 -16.52 -8.32 4.36
N SER A 672 -16.59 -9.63 4.13
CA SER A 672 -17.75 -10.51 4.31
C SER A 672 -18.80 -10.46 3.19
N GLY A 673 -18.55 -11.33 2.22
CA GLY A 673 -19.47 -11.63 1.13
C GLY A 673 -18.82 -12.60 0.16
N PHE A 674 -18.04 -13.57 0.67
CA PHE A 674 -17.83 -14.78 -0.12
C PHE A 674 -19.23 -15.32 -0.40
N GLU A 675 -19.62 -15.30 -1.67
CA GLU A 675 -20.60 -16.24 -2.13
C GLU A 675 -20.17 -17.59 -1.58
N LYS A 676 -21.12 -18.30 -0.95
CA LYS A 676 -21.01 -19.74 -0.78
C LYS A 676 -20.90 -20.34 -2.18
N SER A 677 -19.70 -20.33 -2.73
CA SER A 677 -19.27 -21.45 -3.56
C SER A 677 -19.44 -22.67 -2.66
N SER A 678 -20.20 -23.63 -3.17
CA SER A 678 -20.51 -24.89 -2.50
C SER A 678 -19.32 -25.36 -1.67
N ASN A 679 -19.54 -25.78 -0.42
CA ASN A 679 -18.51 -26.45 0.39
C ASN A 679 -17.79 -27.48 -0.50
N VAL A 680 -16.60 -27.12 -1.01
CA VAL A 680 -15.69 -28.09 -1.59
C VAL A 680 -14.90 -28.56 -0.39
N GLU A 681 -15.12 -29.82 -0.04
CA GLU A 681 -14.33 -30.48 1.01
C GLU A 681 -12.84 -30.35 0.64
N THR A 682 -12.05 -29.76 1.55
CA THR A 682 -10.61 -29.62 1.36
C THR A 682 -10.00 -31.02 1.32
N LYS A 683 -9.43 -31.41 0.18
CA LYS A 683 -8.82 -32.72 -0.03
C LYS A 683 -7.41 -32.53 -0.57
N CYS A 684 -6.45 -33.22 0.01
CA CYS A 684 -5.06 -33.23 -0.43
C CYS A 684 -4.67 -34.66 -0.80
N VAL A 685 -4.02 -34.84 -1.94
CA VAL A 685 -3.39 -36.11 -2.31
C VAL A 685 -1.94 -35.85 -2.68
N ILE A 686 -1.06 -36.64 -2.09
CA ILE A 686 0.39 -36.57 -2.29
C ILE A 686 0.82 -37.85 -3.01
N LEU A 687 1.49 -37.70 -4.14
CA LEU A 687 1.94 -38.81 -4.98
C LEU A 687 3.47 -38.78 -5.15
N ASP A 688 4.10 -39.92 -4.94
CA ASP A 688 5.45 -40.22 -5.42
C ASP A 688 5.31 -40.82 -6.82
N LEU A 689 5.55 -40.00 -7.85
CA LEU A 689 5.29 -40.38 -9.23
C LEU A 689 6.44 -41.25 -9.77
N PRO A 690 6.14 -42.31 -10.55
CA PRO A 690 7.16 -43.20 -11.13
C PRO A 690 7.90 -42.61 -12.34
N PHE A 691 7.78 -41.30 -12.58
CA PHE A 691 8.38 -40.60 -13.72
C PHE A 691 8.47 -39.10 -13.44
N ASN A 692 9.42 -38.43 -14.10
CA ASN A 692 9.54 -36.98 -14.07
C ASN A 692 8.60 -36.34 -15.11
N ILE A 693 7.67 -35.50 -14.63
CA ILE A 693 6.78 -34.67 -15.47
C ILE A 693 7.38 -33.28 -15.72
N VAL A 694 8.35 -32.87 -14.90
CA VAL A 694 8.96 -31.54 -14.93
C VAL A 694 10.26 -31.59 -15.74
N GLU A 695 10.31 -30.87 -16.86
CA GLU A 695 11.55 -30.76 -17.65
C GLU A 695 12.66 -30.09 -16.83
N ASN A 696 13.89 -30.65 -16.89
CA ASN A 696 15.09 -30.18 -16.18
C ASN A 696 15.06 -30.25 -14.64
N ASN A 697 14.23 -31.12 -14.04
CA ASN A 697 14.30 -31.38 -12.60
C ASN A 697 15.10 -32.66 -12.28
N ASP A 698 16.33 -32.49 -11.79
CA ASP A 698 17.22 -33.60 -11.39
C ASP A 698 17.01 -34.06 -9.93
N GLN A 699 16.12 -33.39 -9.17
CA GLN A 699 15.86 -33.73 -7.76
C GLN A 699 14.59 -34.56 -7.59
N PRO A 700 14.58 -35.55 -6.66
CA PRO A 700 13.37 -36.29 -6.31
C PRO A 700 12.29 -35.35 -5.76
N TYR A 701 11.03 -35.60 -6.10
CA TYR A 701 9.92 -34.76 -5.65
C TYR A 701 8.66 -35.58 -5.36
N LEU A 702 7.76 -34.96 -4.59
CA LEU A 702 6.38 -35.39 -4.43
C LEU A 702 5.46 -34.43 -5.17
N ALA A 703 4.52 -34.96 -5.94
CA ALA A 703 3.44 -34.19 -6.55
C ALA A 703 2.29 -34.05 -5.55
N VAL A 704 1.91 -32.82 -5.25
CA VAL A 704 0.87 -32.51 -4.26
C VAL A 704 -0.31 -31.82 -4.94
N TYR A 705 -1.43 -32.53 -4.96
CA TYR A 705 -2.70 -32.09 -5.51
C TYR A 705 -3.59 -31.59 -4.38
N LEU A 706 -3.97 -30.31 -4.42
CA LEU A 706 -4.84 -29.70 -3.43
C LEU A 706 -6.18 -29.32 -4.04
N GLN A 707 -7.25 -29.98 -3.64
CA GLN A 707 -8.61 -29.52 -3.87
C GLN A 707 -9.06 -28.66 -2.69
N SER A 708 -9.16 -27.34 -2.88
CA SER A 708 -9.58 -26.39 -1.84
C SER A 708 -10.19 -25.13 -2.45
N ASN A 709 -10.96 -24.38 -1.65
CA ASN A 709 -11.47 -23.06 -2.02
C ASN A 709 -10.41 -21.95 -1.85
N ILE A 710 -9.37 -22.20 -1.03
CA ILE A 710 -8.27 -21.29 -0.70
C ILE A 710 -6.91 -21.98 -0.83
N ASN A 711 -5.84 -21.20 -0.93
CA ASN A 711 -4.48 -21.74 -0.79
C ASN A 711 -4.27 -22.17 0.67
N GLU A 712 -3.59 -23.30 0.88
CA GLU A 712 -3.41 -23.89 2.22
C GLU A 712 -1.93 -24.13 2.53
N PRO A 713 -1.46 -23.87 3.76
CA PRO A 713 -0.10 -24.20 4.15
C PRO A 713 0.10 -25.72 4.26
N LEU A 714 1.21 -26.22 3.71
CA LEU A 714 1.71 -27.59 3.88
C LEU A 714 2.77 -27.61 4.99
N TYR A 715 2.57 -28.49 5.95
CA TYR A 715 3.52 -28.80 7.01
C TYR A 715 4.05 -30.21 6.84
N VAL A 716 5.27 -30.45 7.32
CA VAL A 716 5.92 -31.77 7.29
C VAL A 716 6.45 -32.13 8.67
N SER A 717 6.45 -33.41 8.97
CA SER A 717 7.06 -34.02 10.15
C SER A 717 7.69 -35.36 9.77
N ILE A 718 8.82 -35.70 10.40
CA ILE A 718 9.47 -37.02 10.27
C ILE A 718 9.19 -37.92 11.48
N ASP A 719 8.65 -37.37 12.57
CA ASP A 719 8.34 -38.10 13.81
C ASP A 719 6.83 -38.18 14.09
N GLY A 720 6.01 -37.53 13.24
CA GLY A 720 4.55 -37.49 13.34
C GLY A 720 4.01 -36.51 14.40
N SER A 721 4.89 -35.83 15.15
CA SER A 721 4.54 -34.99 16.30
C SER A 721 4.93 -33.51 16.11
N ASN A 722 6.09 -33.23 15.51
CA ASN A 722 6.60 -31.87 15.30
C ASN A 722 6.48 -31.49 13.82
N TYR A 723 5.62 -30.53 13.51
CA TYR A 723 5.31 -30.12 12.14
C TYR A 723 5.95 -28.76 11.81
N ALA A 724 6.76 -28.73 10.76
CA ALA A 724 7.34 -27.50 10.21
C ALA A 724 6.64 -27.12 8.90
N LYS A 725 6.31 -25.84 8.71
CA LYS A 725 5.72 -25.36 7.45
C LYS A 725 6.79 -25.40 6.36
N ILE A 726 6.47 -25.99 5.21
CA ILE A 726 7.42 -26.13 4.08
C ILE A 726 6.94 -25.52 2.77
N ALA A 727 5.63 -25.33 2.59
CA ALA A 727 5.08 -24.70 1.40
C ALA A 727 3.72 -24.05 1.66
N ASN A 728 3.30 -23.13 0.78
CA ASN A 728 1.90 -22.75 0.62
C ASN A 728 1.40 -23.39 -0.67
N LEU A 729 0.46 -24.33 -0.55
CA LEU A 729 -0.12 -25.03 -1.69
C LEU A 729 -1.09 -24.11 -2.42
N THR A 730 -0.93 -24.03 -3.73
CA THR A 730 -1.90 -23.37 -4.60
C THR A 730 -3.14 -24.24 -4.75
N LYS A 731 -4.32 -23.62 -4.66
CA LYS A 731 -5.59 -24.32 -4.87
C LYS A 731 -5.70 -24.84 -6.30
N GLN A 732 -6.09 -26.10 -6.44
CA GLN A 732 -6.33 -26.81 -7.68
C GLN A 732 -7.71 -27.50 -7.58
N THR A 733 -8.22 -28.06 -8.67
CA THR A 733 -9.62 -28.53 -8.71
C THR A 733 -9.79 -30.00 -9.10
N PHE A 734 -8.73 -30.81 -9.11
CA PHE A 734 -8.74 -32.09 -9.85
C PHE A 734 -8.51 -33.34 -9.00
N ILE A 735 -9.46 -33.65 -8.11
CA ILE A 735 -9.48 -34.92 -7.38
C ILE A 735 -10.88 -35.54 -7.46
N GLY A 736 -11.02 -36.58 -8.29
CA GLY A 736 -12.22 -37.41 -8.37
C GLY A 736 -12.19 -38.61 -7.42
N SER A 737 -13.31 -39.32 -7.31
CA SER A 737 -13.36 -40.65 -6.68
C SER A 737 -13.91 -41.69 -7.64
N VAL A 738 -13.38 -42.90 -7.60
CA VAL A 738 -13.84 -44.00 -8.46
C VAL A 738 -15.14 -44.57 -7.89
N ALA A 739 -16.23 -44.46 -8.64
CA ALA A 739 -17.53 -44.99 -8.25
C ALA A 739 -17.64 -46.49 -8.54
N ASN A 740 -17.12 -46.94 -9.69
CA ASN A 740 -17.13 -48.33 -10.12
C ASN A 740 -16.06 -48.54 -11.21
N PHE A 741 -15.62 -49.77 -11.44
CA PHE A 741 -14.65 -50.07 -12.49
C PHE A 741 -14.79 -51.51 -13.00
N THR A 742 -14.37 -51.72 -14.24
CA THR A 742 -14.20 -53.02 -14.90
C THR A 742 -12.81 -53.08 -15.54
N SER A 743 -12.48 -54.14 -16.28
CA SER A 743 -11.23 -54.19 -17.05
C SER A 743 -11.18 -53.09 -18.13
N ASP A 744 -12.34 -52.71 -18.68
CA ASP A 744 -12.42 -51.92 -19.92
C ASP A 744 -13.01 -50.52 -19.69
N SER A 745 -13.53 -50.23 -18.50
CA SER A 745 -14.10 -48.92 -18.15
C SER A 745 -13.93 -48.57 -16.67
N ILE A 746 -13.82 -47.27 -16.37
CA ILE A 746 -13.81 -46.72 -15.01
C ILE A 746 -14.90 -45.65 -14.92
N ILE A 747 -15.79 -45.78 -13.94
CA ILE A 747 -16.79 -44.76 -13.62
C ILE A 747 -16.26 -43.92 -12.47
N ILE A 748 -16.13 -42.62 -12.68
CA ILE A 748 -15.62 -41.66 -11.69
C ILE A 748 -16.69 -40.63 -11.33
N ASN A 749 -16.62 -40.16 -10.09
CA ASN A 749 -17.32 -38.98 -9.62
C ASN A 749 -16.33 -37.81 -9.53
N CYS A 750 -16.49 -36.80 -10.37
CA CYS A 750 -15.59 -35.65 -10.46
C CYS A 750 -16.38 -34.41 -10.91
N LYS A 751 -16.04 -33.21 -10.43
CA LYS A 751 -16.68 -31.96 -10.88
C LYS A 751 -15.95 -31.41 -12.10
N ASN A 752 -16.70 -30.87 -13.05
CA ASN A 752 -16.19 -30.20 -14.26
C ASN A 752 -15.18 -31.02 -15.08
N PHE A 753 -15.26 -32.36 -15.08
CA PHE A 753 -14.31 -33.24 -15.73
C PHE A 753 -14.09 -32.91 -17.23
N GLU A 754 -15.15 -32.49 -17.91
CA GLU A 754 -15.18 -32.09 -19.32
C GLU A 754 -14.31 -30.88 -19.64
N GLU A 755 -14.04 -29.98 -18.69
CA GLU A 755 -13.17 -28.81 -18.88
C GLU A 755 -11.67 -29.19 -18.80
N LEU A 756 -11.38 -30.42 -18.39
CA LEU A 756 -10.06 -30.83 -17.91
C LEU A 756 -9.35 -31.76 -18.85
N VAL A 757 -10.13 -32.65 -19.43
CA VAL A 757 -9.67 -33.62 -20.40
C VAL A 757 -9.46 -32.96 -21.76
N ILE A 758 -8.36 -33.31 -22.41
CA ILE A 758 -8.10 -32.91 -23.80
C ILE A 758 -8.71 -33.92 -24.76
N ASN A 759 -8.97 -33.51 -26.00
CA ASN A 759 -9.45 -34.39 -27.08
C ASN A 759 -8.31 -35.27 -27.65
N ASP A 760 -7.52 -35.87 -26.77
CA ASP A 760 -6.47 -36.84 -27.09
C ASP A 760 -6.23 -37.77 -25.88
N TRP A 761 -5.13 -38.52 -25.84
CA TRP A 761 -4.72 -39.30 -24.68
C TRP A 761 -4.47 -38.40 -23.47
N ASN A 762 -5.14 -38.71 -22.37
CA ASN A 762 -5.04 -38.05 -21.08
C ASN A 762 -4.37 -38.99 -20.08
N LEU A 763 -3.46 -38.45 -19.25
CA LEU A 763 -2.78 -39.22 -18.20
C LEU A 763 -3.44 -39.02 -16.83
N ALA A 764 -3.71 -40.11 -16.12
CA ALA A 764 -4.32 -40.07 -14.79
C ALA A 764 -3.74 -41.12 -13.84
N ALA A 765 -3.80 -40.85 -12.54
CA ALA A 765 -3.61 -41.82 -11.47
C ALA A 765 -4.97 -42.36 -11.00
N PHE A 766 -5.14 -43.68 -11.07
CA PHE A 766 -6.21 -44.44 -10.42
C PHE A 766 -5.61 -45.12 -9.19
N GLY A 767 -5.80 -44.54 -8.01
CA GLY A 767 -5.11 -44.99 -6.80
C GLY A 767 -3.58 -44.85 -6.98
N GLN A 768 -2.87 -45.98 -7.01
CA GLN A 768 -1.43 -46.03 -7.28
C GLN A 768 -1.08 -46.43 -8.74
N GLU A 769 -2.08 -46.80 -9.54
CA GLU A 769 -1.88 -47.15 -10.94
C GLU A 769 -1.88 -45.89 -11.82
N ILE A 770 -0.94 -45.79 -12.75
CA ILE A 770 -0.98 -44.78 -13.80
C ILE A 770 -1.65 -45.36 -15.04
N ILE A 771 -2.63 -44.62 -15.57
CA ILE A 771 -3.38 -44.99 -16.75
C ILE A 771 -3.34 -43.86 -17.78
N LYS A 772 -3.42 -44.23 -19.06
CA LYS A 772 -3.80 -43.30 -20.13
C LYS A 772 -5.21 -43.63 -20.59
N PHE A 773 -6.01 -42.63 -20.90
CA PHE A 773 -7.32 -42.84 -21.48
C PHE A 773 -7.60 -41.82 -22.58
N LYS A 774 -8.38 -42.21 -23.57
CA LYS A 774 -8.74 -41.32 -24.67
C LYS A 774 -10.22 -40.96 -24.68
N LYS A 775 -11.08 -41.90 -24.31
CA LYS A 775 -12.53 -41.74 -24.42
C LYS A 775 -13.17 -41.56 -23.07
N TRP A 776 -14.09 -40.62 -22.98
CA TRP A 776 -14.92 -40.42 -21.80
C TRP A 776 -16.34 -40.05 -22.22
N GLU A 777 -17.31 -40.35 -21.35
CA GLU A 777 -18.72 -40.05 -21.54
C GLU A 777 -19.31 -39.55 -20.23
N LYS A 778 -20.07 -38.45 -20.27
CA LYS A 778 -20.78 -37.93 -19.10
C LYS A 778 -22.04 -38.76 -18.87
N LEU A 779 -22.11 -39.46 -17.75
CA LEU A 779 -23.26 -40.26 -17.34
C LEU A 779 -24.28 -39.45 -16.53
N ASP A 780 -23.81 -38.54 -15.67
CA ASP A 780 -24.64 -37.65 -14.83
C ASP A 780 -23.87 -36.37 -14.43
N THR A 781 -24.48 -35.49 -13.63
CA THR A 781 -24.08 -34.13 -13.25
C THR A 781 -22.65 -34.03 -12.71
N ASN A 782 -22.06 -35.10 -12.16
CA ASN A 782 -20.65 -35.18 -11.79
C ASN A 782 -20.08 -36.60 -12.00
N THR A 783 -20.68 -37.41 -12.87
CA THR A 783 -20.32 -38.82 -13.03
C THR A 783 -19.93 -39.07 -14.48
N TYR A 784 -18.74 -39.63 -14.68
CA TYR A 784 -18.15 -39.84 -16.00
C TYR A 784 -17.69 -41.28 -16.13
N GLN A 785 -17.92 -41.87 -17.29
CA GLN A 785 -17.33 -43.14 -17.66
C GLN A 785 -16.11 -42.87 -18.54
N ILE A 786 -14.96 -43.39 -18.12
CA ILE A 786 -13.73 -43.42 -18.87
C ILE A 786 -13.60 -44.80 -19.54
N SER A 787 -13.15 -44.80 -20.79
CA SER A 787 -12.95 -46.00 -21.61
C SER A 787 -11.81 -45.76 -22.61
N GLU A 788 -11.45 -46.79 -23.38
CA GLU A 788 -10.28 -46.73 -24.29
C GLU A 788 -9.02 -46.38 -23.49
N MET A 789 -8.64 -47.27 -22.58
CA MET A 789 -7.59 -47.07 -21.60
C MET A 789 -6.38 -47.95 -21.86
N ILE A 790 -5.19 -47.41 -21.58
CA ILE A 790 -3.95 -48.16 -21.40
C ILE A 790 -3.66 -48.18 -19.90
N ARG A 791 -3.58 -49.38 -19.35
CA ARG A 791 -3.44 -49.66 -17.91
C ARG A 791 -1.99 -49.97 -17.57
N GLY A 792 -1.56 -49.61 -16.37
CA GLY A 792 -0.24 -49.89 -15.82
C GLY A 792 0.91 -49.19 -16.56
N GLU A 793 0.70 -47.95 -16.99
CA GLU A 793 1.78 -47.13 -17.55
C GLU A 793 2.87 -46.88 -16.50
N PHE A 794 4.11 -46.60 -16.94
CA PHE A 794 5.23 -46.31 -16.02
C PHE A 794 5.45 -47.37 -14.93
N MET A 795 5.37 -48.65 -15.31
CA MET A 795 5.65 -49.83 -14.46
C MET A 795 4.67 -50.02 -13.28
N THR A 796 3.45 -49.49 -13.36
CA THR A 796 2.46 -49.65 -12.29
C THR A 796 1.48 -50.81 -12.50
N GLN A 797 1.85 -51.84 -13.28
CA GLN A 797 0.92 -52.94 -13.63
C GLN A 797 0.49 -53.78 -12.41
N GLU A 798 1.31 -53.83 -11.36
CA GLU A 798 0.98 -54.58 -10.13
C GLU A 798 -0.27 -54.05 -9.42
N PHE A 799 -0.60 -52.77 -9.61
CA PHE A 799 -1.75 -52.14 -8.97
C PHE A 799 -3.08 -52.42 -9.68
N ILE A 800 -3.06 -52.93 -10.92
CA ILE A 800 -4.27 -53.24 -11.72
C ILE A 800 -5.21 -54.19 -10.95
N SER A 801 -4.67 -55.14 -10.19
CA SER A 801 -5.46 -56.10 -9.42
C SER A 801 -5.86 -55.62 -8.02
N THR A 802 -5.45 -54.42 -7.61
CA THR A 802 -5.59 -53.94 -6.22
C THR A 802 -6.68 -52.90 -6.01
N HIS A 803 -7.37 -52.47 -7.07
CA HIS A 803 -8.33 -51.38 -6.99
C HIS A 803 -9.56 -51.68 -6.14
N GLN A 804 -10.05 -50.61 -5.51
CA GLN A 804 -11.29 -50.58 -4.75
C GLN A 804 -12.15 -49.39 -5.18
N THR A 805 -13.45 -49.49 -4.92
CA THR A 805 -14.34 -48.33 -5.08
C THR A 805 -14.01 -47.27 -4.03
N ASN A 806 -14.25 -46.00 -4.37
CA ASN A 806 -13.88 -44.78 -3.64
C ASN A 806 -12.38 -44.40 -3.64
N GLU A 807 -11.54 -45.10 -4.41
CA GLU A 807 -10.16 -44.65 -4.63
C GLU A 807 -10.09 -43.28 -5.31
N ASN A 808 -8.98 -42.57 -5.11
CA ASN A 808 -8.74 -41.29 -5.76
C ASN A 808 -8.49 -41.49 -7.26
N PHE A 809 -9.09 -40.62 -8.06
CA PHE A 809 -8.80 -40.47 -9.47
C PHE A 809 -8.24 -39.06 -9.74
N ILE A 810 -7.02 -38.96 -10.25
CA ILE A 810 -6.29 -37.69 -10.38
C ILE A 810 -5.75 -37.54 -11.80
N LEU A 811 -6.05 -36.42 -12.46
CA LEU A 811 -5.49 -36.11 -13.79
C LEU A 811 -4.09 -35.50 -13.62
N LEU A 812 -3.05 -36.08 -14.25
CA LEU A 812 -1.66 -35.79 -13.92
C LEU A 812 -1.04 -34.61 -14.69
N GLU A 813 -1.62 -34.21 -15.82
CA GLU A 813 -1.04 -33.21 -16.76
C GLU A 813 -1.47 -31.75 -16.49
N LYS A 814 -2.11 -31.45 -15.35
CA LYS A 814 -2.51 -30.08 -14.99
C LYS A 814 -1.91 -29.62 -13.65
N ASN A 815 -1.47 -28.35 -13.62
CA ASN A 815 -0.99 -27.57 -12.48
C ASN A 815 -1.06 -28.31 -11.13
N PHE A 816 0.06 -28.89 -10.68
CA PHE A 816 0.22 -29.53 -9.37
C PHE A 816 1.34 -28.83 -8.58
N ASN A 817 1.32 -28.96 -7.24
CA ASN A 817 2.39 -28.40 -6.42
C ASN A 817 3.56 -29.40 -6.38
N ILE A 818 4.79 -28.92 -6.51
CA ILE A 818 6.00 -29.75 -6.47
C ILE A 818 6.68 -29.55 -5.11
N ILE A 819 6.92 -30.64 -4.39
CA ILE A 819 7.66 -30.64 -3.13
C ILE A 819 8.96 -31.42 -3.33
N PRO A 820 10.12 -30.74 -3.43
CA PRO A 820 11.41 -31.42 -3.50
C PRO A 820 11.64 -32.26 -2.23
N VAL A 821 12.12 -33.49 -2.40
CA VAL A 821 12.43 -34.40 -1.30
C VAL A 821 13.88 -34.85 -1.42
N ALA A 822 14.67 -34.66 -0.38
CA ALA A 822 16.06 -35.06 -0.37
C ALA A 822 16.18 -36.60 -0.51
N SER A 823 17.06 -37.08 -1.39
CA SER A 823 17.23 -38.53 -1.66
C SER A 823 17.53 -39.38 -0.42
N LYS A 824 18.10 -38.78 0.64
CA LYS A 824 18.35 -39.43 1.93
C LYS A 824 17.07 -39.84 2.69
N LEU A 825 15.92 -39.29 2.31
CA LEU A 825 14.61 -39.60 2.88
C LEU A 825 13.92 -40.76 2.14
N LYS A 826 14.62 -41.43 1.20
CA LYS A 826 14.14 -42.66 0.60
C LYS A 826 13.89 -43.71 1.69
N ASP A 827 12.77 -44.40 1.58
CA ASP A 827 12.24 -45.41 2.49
C ASP A 827 11.90 -44.87 3.91
N VAL A 828 11.87 -43.54 4.09
CA VAL A 828 11.46 -42.88 5.34
C VAL A 828 9.97 -42.54 5.28
N ASN A 829 9.26 -42.77 6.38
CA ASN A 829 7.88 -42.29 6.53
C ASN A 829 7.89 -40.80 6.83
N ILE A 830 7.22 -40.02 5.98
CA ILE A 830 7.09 -38.58 6.09
C ILE A 830 5.61 -38.25 6.30
N TYR A 831 5.31 -37.48 7.34
CA TYR A 831 3.97 -37.05 7.69
C TYR A 831 3.72 -35.65 7.17
N PHE A 832 2.74 -35.48 6.31
CA PHE A 832 2.34 -34.19 5.76
C PHE A 832 1.02 -33.74 6.34
N LYS A 833 0.89 -32.46 6.68
CA LYS A 833 -0.36 -31.87 7.19
C LYS A 833 -0.71 -30.63 6.37
N VAL A 834 -1.95 -30.52 5.91
CA VAL A 834 -2.44 -29.37 5.15
C VAL A 834 -3.51 -28.65 5.96
N GLY A 835 -3.28 -27.39 6.31
CA GLY A 835 -4.20 -26.62 7.16
C GLY A 835 -4.59 -27.38 8.43
N ASN A 836 -5.91 -27.58 8.63
CA ASN A 836 -6.48 -28.32 9.76
C ASN A 836 -6.80 -29.80 9.46
N LEU A 837 -6.39 -30.34 8.30
CA LEU A 837 -6.62 -31.73 7.96
C LEU A 837 -5.78 -32.69 8.83
N SER A 838 -6.23 -33.93 8.93
CA SER A 838 -5.44 -35.02 9.52
C SER A 838 -4.15 -35.24 8.73
N PRO A 839 -3.02 -35.55 9.39
CA PRO A 839 -1.78 -35.84 8.69
C PRO A 839 -1.90 -37.04 7.74
N VAL A 840 -1.26 -36.94 6.57
CA VAL A 840 -1.09 -38.00 5.59
C VAL A 840 0.32 -38.54 5.71
N GLU A 841 0.45 -39.84 5.94
CA GLU A 841 1.74 -40.53 5.96
C GLU A 841 2.11 -40.99 4.55
N ILE A 842 3.32 -40.65 4.11
CA ILE A 842 3.88 -41.05 2.81
C ILE A 842 5.21 -41.74 3.07
N ASN A 843 5.33 -43.00 2.65
CA ASN A 843 6.62 -43.67 2.53
C ASN A 843 7.25 -43.25 1.19
N PHE A 844 8.26 -42.39 1.25
CA PHE A 844 8.87 -41.85 0.04
C PHE A 844 9.86 -42.84 -0.56
N GLN A 845 9.66 -43.29 -1.80
CA GLN A 845 10.47 -44.32 -2.45
C GLN A 845 11.32 -43.78 -3.61
N ASN A 846 11.09 -42.52 -4.03
CA ASN A 846 11.70 -41.90 -5.21
C ASN A 846 11.42 -42.75 -6.46
N LYS A 847 10.13 -42.93 -6.78
CA LYS A 847 9.72 -43.88 -7.82
C LYS A 847 10.18 -43.47 -9.23
N ALA A 848 10.46 -42.19 -9.46
CA ALA A 848 10.98 -41.70 -10.75
C ALA A 848 12.40 -42.19 -11.10
N ASN A 849 13.16 -42.72 -10.15
CA ASN A 849 14.51 -43.27 -10.34
C ASN A 849 14.61 -44.80 -10.12
N LEU A 850 13.47 -45.50 -10.09
CA LEU A 850 13.40 -46.96 -9.88
C LEU A 850 13.46 -47.76 -11.18
#